data_AF-A0A9P0AQY6-F1
#
_entry.id   AF-A0A9P0AQY6-F1
#
_cell.length_a   1.000
_cell.length_b   1.000
_cell.length_c   1.000
_cell.angle_alpha   90.00
_cell.angle_beta   90.00
_cell.angle_gamma   90.00
#
_symmetry.space_group_name_H-M   'P 1'
#
loop_
_entity.id
_entity.type
_entity.pdbx_description
1 polymer ?
#
loop_
_entity_poly.entity_id
_entity_poly.type
_entity_poly.pdbx_seq_one_letter_code
_entity_poly.pdbx_strand_id
1 'polypeptide(L)'
;MGDLSKKISSLSQPHSTPKKARSEQILSPQFSSINTSLIEFDDPDDYEETLDNSADYDTYFNTAPRKIPRSGNIWQEFKPIRNDGLYYNVIFEPDQAERHAKYLLESYETGAKSVMLEILQFFIDTCGFQSINISELYNFSNIDMTQVISAMEKTKKEITRHGIFDLNQRLPVNMRMGIFNFVQKLLQVAYENNIVFRDTFAKHTLNCLYKLASSEMYCIKLTGAILCSKFLTEFSCMYNQLENDGKTKHRERLLEYMEYMFTIFTKNWFIGDKRWNAFKREVAKEMKFWLKYCPSMFTSSFDMIPYISRCLKDESSLIRKEILNTCESLIKGDDINEVKSKFINELHHEICNRNLDVNDDVAIKALNIWKYMQNNHPKCITYNRDMKSVLLANLYISSFPIAQAAAELVYDILKKDNEEPKKVLIKLSDQLSNEDNSHLGSFLVEAFFNYDEITHWESYISLMANSKIAIDRQENLFKMAYYSVYQTLKGCPRHLRYKSITGPEASTDVHVNVGRHFLTNIPQFLNKFEAYPGIIINILDIVLLINTSDNYGNIYQNILSNLNELFNLYENSEVLEKIAEVLYFLKNNRQVANVNKLLDVYSNLYMVKSLESSENPQELKLISLKISILFSKFDLTEIPWENLYIWKTNEEYTEHLVVACKWYLIWTLRKIICNIQKPNNVQINNLKAHCNIYTRRGDLIFTLSNITLGFKMFIALTELYKKFAEEFQQIIQSPKTLDKLKLKMGEDENRYFEYLGKKIIENKDISIKDKQRCVVGAVELIWLTVASSERFINIFKHYHSHFNEIGYIIEDALVDLKPYDRHHNLIMRTIFEVYKDIRDKHESFSMDDAESKLLKSLAKQFSLVKSVKFELEFVLEGIQIALSDEKNLLFLYTLTHFLEGLTQDEKDIAKKYIQTRAKNNKFHNKESVVYFYNRLSMKNRTVTTVVKKAKPKRPPKLVPKQLKVQIEKVAKSQKKDLQKGKSRSPSGSETTNLSLLTIHDESGDNGQISEFDSDEEV
;
A
#
# COMPACT_ATOMS: atom_id res chain seq x y z
N MET A 1 21.70 -2.30 61.82
CA MET A 1 21.09 -2.36 63.17
C MET A 1 19.78 -1.57 63.12
N GLY A 2 18.71 -1.99 63.82
CA GLY A 2 17.49 -1.20 64.15
C GLY A 2 16.80 -0.44 62.99
N ASP A 3 15.68 -0.87 62.39
CA ASP A 3 14.55 -1.73 62.80
C ASP A 3 13.59 -1.13 63.85
N LEU A 4 12.28 -1.38 63.64
CA LEU A 4 11.08 -1.10 64.46
C LEU A 4 10.60 0.38 64.61
N SER A 5 9.30 0.72 64.68
CA SER A 5 8.06 0.00 64.26
C SER A 5 6.75 0.82 64.41
N LYS A 6 5.70 0.47 63.62
CA LYS A 6 4.22 0.53 63.92
C LYS A 6 3.62 1.96 64.11
N LYS A 7 2.31 2.25 64.00
CA LYS A 7 1.00 1.60 63.66
C LYS A 7 0.01 2.76 63.30
N ILE A 8 -1.24 2.69 62.79
CA ILE A 8 -2.24 1.74 62.21
C ILE A 8 -3.29 2.66 61.47
N SER A 9 -4.26 2.32 60.61
CA SER A 9 -4.78 1.10 59.93
C SER A 9 -4.84 1.42 58.40
N SER A 10 -5.78 1.06 57.50
CA SER A 10 -7.00 0.21 57.38
C SER A 10 -7.21 -0.04 55.86
N LEU A 11 -7.62 -1.21 55.34
CA LEU A 11 -8.92 -1.90 55.38
C LEU A 11 -10.09 -1.12 54.72
N SER A 12 -10.85 -1.69 53.76
CA SER A 12 -11.16 -3.12 53.54
C SER A 12 -11.34 -3.57 52.06
N GLN A 13 -10.98 -4.84 51.78
CA GLN A 13 -11.71 -5.73 50.84
C GLN A 13 -12.57 -6.73 51.67
N PRO A 14 -13.43 -7.57 51.05
CA PRO A 14 -13.05 -9.00 50.89
C PRO A 14 -13.68 -9.74 49.67
N HIS A 15 -13.41 -11.05 49.56
CA HIS A 15 -13.87 -11.99 48.51
C HIS A 15 -14.93 -13.02 48.99
N SER A 16 -15.53 -13.73 48.02
CA SER A 16 -15.86 -15.19 47.98
C SER A 16 -17.24 -15.80 48.39
N THR A 17 -17.96 -16.27 47.34
CA THR A 17 -18.58 -17.62 47.15
C THR A 17 -19.77 -18.11 48.04
N PRO A 18 -20.29 -19.38 47.97
CA PRO A 18 -21.45 -19.71 47.10
C PRO A 18 -22.57 -20.60 47.73
N LYS A 19 -23.70 -20.89 47.02
CA LYS A 19 -24.68 -21.97 47.37
C LYS A 19 -25.59 -22.46 46.20
N LYS A 20 -26.50 -23.43 46.45
CA LYS A 20 -27.09 -24.39 45.46
C LYS A 20 -28.64 -24.45 45.38
N ALA A 21 -29.14 -24.62 44.13
CA ALA A 21 -30.14 -25.59 43.61
C ALA A 21 -31.70 -25.50 43.81
N ARG A 22 -32.40 -25.89 42.71
CA ARG A 22 -33.83 -26.31 42.49
C ARG A 22 -34.93 -25.23 42.69
N SER A 23 -36.05 -25.20 41.94
CA SER A 23 -36.80 -26.25 41.18
C SER A 23 -37.59 -25.75 39.93
N GLU A 24 -37.86 -26.65 38.97
CA GLU A 24 -39.13 -26.94 38.21
C GLU A 24 -40.16 -25.83 37.82
N GLN A 25 -40.92 -25.85 36.70
CA GLN A 25 -40.98 -26.66 35.43
C GLN A 25 -41.92 -25.98 34.38
N ILE A 26 -42.20 -26.66 33.23
CA ILE A 26 -43.33 -26.48 32.25
C ILE A 26 -43.03 -25.89 30.83
N LEU A 27 -42.87 -26.81 29.87
CA LEU A 27 -43.41 -26.89 28.48
C LEU A 27 -43.38 -25.69 27.47
N SER A 28 -42.42 -25.71 26.53
CA SER A 28 -42.54 -26.03 25.07
C SER A 28 -43.77 -25.62 24.21
N PRO A 29 -43.69 -25.63 22.84
CA PRO A 29 -42.55 -25.51 21.90
C PRO A 29 -42.81 -24.55 20.69
N GLN A 30 -41.78 -24.30 19.85
CA GLN A 30 -41.97 -24.20 18.38
C GLN A 30 -40.65 -24.45 17.60
N PHE A 31 -40.77 -24.77 16.31
CA PHE A 31 -39.72 -25.34 15.45
C PHE A 31 -39.37 -24.44 14.24
N SER A 32 -38.20 -24.71 13.64
CA SER A 32 -37.71 -24.17 12.35
C SER A 32 -37.32 -22.68 12.36
N SER A 33 -36.28 -22.23 11.64
CA SER A 33 -35.64 -22.82 10.45
C SER A 33 -34.09 -22.83 10.53
N ILE A 34 -33.45 -23.79 9.85
CA ILE A 34 -31.99 -23.91 9.78
C ILE A 34 -31.50 -23.16 8.54
N ASN A 35 -30.66 -22.15 8.73
CA ASN A 35 -30.08 -21.36 7.64
C ASN A 35 -28.73 -21.96 7.25
N THR A 36 -28.69 -22.81 6.22
CA THR A 36 -27.44 -23.37 5.67
C THR A 36 -26.76 -22.36 4.74
N SER A 37 -26.20 -21.30 5.31
CA SER A 37 -25.21 -20.46 4.63
C SER A 37 -23.85 -21.16 4.65
N LEU A 38 -23.24 -21.39 3.49
CA LEU A 38 -21.81 -21.67 3.38
C LEU A 38 -21.07 -20.47 3.98
N ILE A 39 -20.31 -20.69 5.06
CA ILE A 39 -19.55 -19.62 5.71
C ILE A 39 -18.22 -19.48 4.97
N GLU A 40 -18.11 -18.42 4.17
CA GLU A 40 -16.81 -17.83 3.85
C GLU A 40 -16.24 -17.27 5.16
N PHE A 41 -15.22 -17.92 5.71
CA PHE A 41 -14.42 -17.40 6.82
C PHE A 41 -13.17 -16.72 6.26
N ASP A 42 -12.81 -15.56 6.82
CA ASP A 42 -11.59 -14.82 6.47
C ASP A 42 -10.30 -15.63 6.77
N ASP A 43 -9.19 -15.24 6.14
CA ASP A 43 -7.91 -15.95 6.14
C ASP A 43 -7.39 -16.27 7.57
N PRO A 44 -7.12 -17.56 7.92
CA PRO A 44 -6.52 -17.95 9.20
C PRO A 44 -5.00 -17.68 9.35
N ASP A 45 -4.39 -17.02 8.36
CA ASP A 45 -2.98 -17.20 7.99
C ASP A 45 -1.92 -16.68 8.99
N ASP A 46 -2.29 -15.89 10.01
CA ASP A 46 -1.36 -15.12 10.85
C ASP A 46 -0.68 -15.88 12.02
N TYR A 47 -0.94 -17.19 12.23
CA TYR A 47 -0.61 -17.87 13.51
C TYR A 47 0.15 -19.22 13.50
N GLU A 48 0.54 -19.81 12.37
CA GLU A 48 1.14 -21.19 12.33
C GLU A 48 2.68 -21.29 12.19
N GLU A 49 3.45 -20.20 12.05
CA GLU A 49 4.75 -20.27 11.34
C GLU A 49 6.03 -20.67 12.13
N THR A 50 5.97 -21.17 13.38
CA THR A 50 7.20 -21.31 14.23
C THR A 50 7.57 -22.69 14.79
N LEU A 51 6.68 -23.70 14.78
CA LEU A 51 6.97 -25.02 15.40
C LEU A 51 6.67 -26.25 14.52
N ASP A 52 6.03 -26.07 13.37
CA ASP A 52 5.51 -27.16 12.51
C ASP A 52 6.56 -27.71 11.52
N ASN A 53 7.80 -27.91 12.00
CA ASN A 53 8.98 -28.07 11.12
C ASN A 53 9.97 -29.18 11.49
N SER A 54 9.97 -29.72 12.72
CA SER A 54 10.88 -30.78 13.15
C SER A 54 10.49 -32.17 12.58
N ALA A 55 11.48 -32.96 12.17
CA ALA A 55 11.32 -34.40 11.96
C ALA A 55 11.09 -35.14 13.28
N ASP A 56 11.62 -34.54 14.34
CA ASP A 56 11.59 -35.01 15.71
C ASP A 56 10.28 -34.53 16.37
N TYR A 57 9.29 -35.42 16.40
CA TYR A 57 8.03 -35.21 17.10
C TYR A 57 8.21 -35.27 18.63
N ASP A 58 9.25 -35.95 19.13
CA ASP A 58 9.57 -35.98 20.56
C ASP A 58 10.05 -34.59 21.00
N THR A 59 10.93 -33.93 20.24
CA THR A 59 11.28 -32.49 20.43
C THR A 59 10.04 -31.58 20.32
N TYR A 60 9.10 -31.85 19.41
CA TYR A 60 7.85 -31.07 19.36
C TYR A 60 7.07 -31.20 20.68
N PHE A 61 6.81 -32.42 21.16
CA PHE A 61 6.05 -32.63 22.40
C PHE A 61 6.81 -32.25 23.68
N ASN A 62 8.15 -32.30 23.67
CA ASN A 62 9.01 -31.81 24.76
C ASN A 62 9.05 -30.27 24.85
N THR A 63 8.79 -29.55 23.75
CA THR A 63 8.87 -28.07 23.71
C THR A 63 7.52 -27.36 23.61
N ALA A 64 6.46 -28.02 23.15
CA ALA A 64 5.14 -27.43 22.95
C ALA A 64 4.39 -27.17 24.29
N PRO A 65 4.16 -25.90 24.70
CA PRO A 65 3.65 -25.57 26.04
C PRO A 65 2.13 -25.70 26.20
N ARG A 66 1.44 -26.41 25.29
CA ARG A 66 -0.05 -26.42 25.21
C ARG A 66 -0.57 -27.84 25.09
N LYS A 67 -1.30 -28.32 26.10
CA LYS A 67 -2.13 -29.53 26.00
C LYS A 67 -3.35 -29.29 25.11
N ILE A 68 -3.87 -30.33 24.45
CA ILE A 68 -5.08 -30.25 23.62
C ILE A 68 -6.27 -29.74 24.46
N PRO A 69 -6.99 -28.68 24.04
CA PRO A 69 -8.15 -28.19 24.78
C PRO A 69 -9.32 -29.17 24.64
N ARG A 70 -9.62 -29.91 25.71
CA ARG A 70 -10.67 -30.96 25.75
C ARG A 70 -12.10 -30.40 25.89
N SER A 71 -12.38 -29.25 25.26
CA SER A 71 -13.63 -28.48 25.42
C SER A 71 -13.86 -27.50 24.27
N GLY A 72 -15.13 -27.15 23.99
CA GLY A 72 -15.52 -26.27 22.89
C GLY A 72 -15.86 -27.04 21.60
N ASN A 73 -16.40 -26.34 20.60
CA ASN A 73 -17.00 -26.95 19.39
C ASN A 73 -16.02 -27.87 18.65
N ILE A 74 -14.80 -27.39 18.40
CA ILE A 74 -13.72 -28.15 17.74
C ILE A 74 -13.46 -29.48 18.47
N TRP A 75 -13.41 -29.49 19.81
CA TRP A 75 -13.28 -30.76 20.55
C TRP A 75 -14.52 -31.64 20.42
N GLN A 76 -15.73 -31.08 20.36
CA GLN A 76 -16.94 -31.88 20.12
C GLN A 76 -17.00 -32.51 18.73
N GLU A 77 -16.35 -31.90 17.73
CA GLU A 77 -16.22 -32.38 16.35
C GLU A 77 -15.14 -33.47 16.20
N PHE A 78 -14.00 -33.35 16.90
CA PHE A 78 -12.83 -34.23 16.74
C PHE A 78 -12.57 -35.23 17.87
N LYS A 79 -13.34 -35.19 18.98
CA LYS A 79 -13.19 -36.17 20.07
C LYS A 79 -13.37 -37.62 19.59
N PRO A 80 -12.72 -38.59 20.24
CA PRO A 80 -13.04 -40.00 20.07
C PRO A 80 -14.51 -40.32 20.45
N ILE A 81 -15.15 -41.20 19.68
CA ILE A 81 -16.46 -41.81 19.98
C ILE A 81 -16.30 -43.05 20.87
N ARG A 82 -15.23 -43.82 20.63
CA ARG A 82 -14.83 -44.99 21.42
C ARG A 82 -13.84 -44.53 22.50
N ASN A 83 -13.93 -45.07 23.71
CA ASN A 83 -13.10 -44.64 24.86
C ASN A 83 -11.92 -45.60 25.15
N ASP A 84 -11.76 -46.59 24.29
CA ASP A 84 -10.96 -47.81 24.48
C ASP A 84 -10.11 -48.18 23.24
N GLY A 85 -10.42 -47.61 22.07
CA GLY A 85 -9.69 -47.87 20.82
C GLY A 85 -8.44 -47.01 20.63
N LEU A 86 -7.49 -47.50 19.82
CA LEU A 86 -6.20 -46.85 19.52
C LEU A 86 -6.26 -45.34 19.20
N TYR A 87 -7.27 -44.87 18.46
CA TYR A 87 -7.45 -43.44 18.16
C TYR A 87 -7.69 -42.59 19.42
N TYR A 88 -8.38 -43.13 20.43
CA TYR A 88 -8.55 -42.46 21.73
C TYR A 88 -7.19 -42.25 22.40
N ASN A 89 -6.38 -43.31 22.50
CA ASN A 89 -5.09 -43.29 23.18
C ASN A 89 -4.14 -42.25 22.54
N VAL A 90 -4.06 -42.23 21.21
CA VAL A 90 -3.23 -41.30 20.43
C VAL A 90 -3.70 -39.83 20.57
N ILE A 91 -5.01 -39.57 20.66
CA ILE A 91 -5.54 -38.21 20.80
C ILE A 91 -5.52 -37.70 22.25
N PHE A 92 -5.58 -38.59 23.25
CA PHE A 92 -5.52 -38.22 24.66
C PHE A 92 -4.09 -38.08 25.19
N GLU A 93 -3.17 -38.94 24.74
CA GLU A 93 -1.76 -39.03 25.17
C GLU A 93 -0.81 -39.10 23.94
N PRO A 94 -0.75 -38.04 23.11
CA PRO A 94 0.04 -38.03 21.86
C PRO A 94 1.56 -38.05 22.07
N ASP A 95 2.01 -37.71 23.28
CA ASP A 95 3.38 -37.83 23.77
C ASP A 95 3.75 -39.29 24.11
N GLN A 96 2.77 -40.17 24.33
CA GLN A 96 2.97 -41.58 24.65
C GLN A 96 2.91 -42.50 23.41
N ALA A 97 3.03 -41.93 22.21
CA ALA A 97 2.91 -42.62 20.91
C ALA A 97 3.71 -43.94 20.82
N GLU A 98 4.96 -43.94 21.29
CA GLU A 98 5.83 -45.13 21.28
C GLU A 98 5.36 -46.23 22.24
N ARG A 99 4.82 -45.85 23.40
CA ARG A 99 4.25 -46.79 24.38
C ARG A 99 2.99 -47.46 23.83
N HIS A 100 2.13 -46.69 23.16
CA HIS A 100 0.94 -47.23 22.49
C HIS A 100 1.33 -48.20 21.36
N ALA A 101 2.38 -47.88 20.59
CA ALA A 101 2.89 -48.74 19.53
C ALA A 101 3.48 -50.06 20.07
N LYS A 102 4.26 -50.01 21.17
CA LYS A 102 4.83 -51.20 21.82
C LYS A 102 3.74 -52.14 22.35
N TYR A 103 2.81 -51.62 23.16
CA TYR A 103 1.69 -52.41 23.71
C TYR A 103 0.82 -53.08 22.62
N LEU A 104 0.54 -52.37 21.53
CA LEU A 104 -0.22 -52.89 20.39
C LEU A 104 0.50 -54.04 19.67
N LEU A 105 1.82 -53.94 19.50
CA LEU A 105 2.63 -54.88 18.73
C LEU A 105 3.15 -56.07 19.56
N GLU A 106 3.25 -55.95 20.88
CA GLU A 106 3.54 -57.06 21.81
C GLU A 106 2.58 -58.25 21.60
N SER A 107 1.31 -57.98 21.29
CA SER A 107 0.28 -59.00 21.03
C SER A 107 0.29 -59.58 19.62
N TYR A 108 1.20 -59.15 18.72
CA TYR A 108 1.14 -59.48 17.29
C TYR A 108 1.37 -60.97 17.01
N GLU A 109 2.41 -61.59 17.55
CA GLU A 109 2.71 -63.02 17.29
C GLU A 109 1.62 -63.95 17.87
N THR A 110 0.91 -63.54 18.93
CA THR A 110 -0.26 -64.25 19.47
C THR A 110 -1.59 -63.95 18.77
N GLY A 111 -1.67 -62.85 18.03
CA GLY A 111 -2.96 -62.21 17.73
C GLY A 111 -3.01 -61.32 16.48
N ALA A 112 -2.13 -61.54 15.50
CA ALA A 112 -1.92 -60.67 14.33
C ALA A 112 -3.20 -60.16 13.65
N LYS A 113 -4.25 -61.00 13.52
CA LYS A 113 -5.54 -60.56 12.96
C LYS A 113 -6.20 -59.44 13.78
N SER A 114 -6.17 -59.53 15.10
CA SER A 114 -6.74 -58.52 16.01
C SER A 114 -5.95 -57.21 15.94
N VAL A 115 -4.62 -57.32 16.06
CA VAL A 115 -3.71 -56.16 15.99
C VAL A 115 -3.83 -55.43 14.65
N MET A 116 -3.90 -56.17 13.53
CA MET A 116 -4.13 -55.57 12.22
C MET A 116 -5.52 -54.94 12.07
N LEU A 117 -6.59 -55.53 12.63
CA LEU A 117 -7.91 -54.89 12.63
C LEU A 117 -7.91 -53.57 13.40
N GLU A 118 -7.17 -53.47 14.50
CA GLU A 118 -7.05 -52.24 15.29
C GLU A 118 -6.23 -51.15 14.57
N ILE A 119 -5.09 -51.52 13.95
CA ILE A 119 -4.32 -50.62 13.07
C ILE A 119 -5.17 -50.11 11.91
N LEU A 120 -5.95 -50.98 11.27
CA LEU A 120 -6.83 -50.60 10.18
C LEU A 120 -8.00 -49.71 10.66
N GLN A 121 -8.58 -49.98 11.84
CA GLN A 121 -9.60 -49.13 12.45
C GLN A 121 -9.04 -47.72 12.71
N PHE A 122 -7.82 -47.59 13.22
CA PHE A 122 -7.17 -46.29 13.44
C PHE A 122 -7.10 -45.47 12.15
N PHE A 123 -6.79 -46.06 11.00
CA PHE A 123 -6.82 -45.31 9.73
C PHE A 123 -8.23 -44.83 9.36
N ILE A 124 -9.27 -45.64 9.57
CA ILE A 124 -10.68 -45.24 9.37
C ILE A 124 -11.10 -44.11 10.33
N ASP A 125 -10.63 -44.18 11.59
CA ASP A 125 -10.89 -43.18 12.62
C ASP A 125 -10.19 -41.86 12.30
N THR A 126 -8.95 -41.88 11.79
CA THR A 126 -8.23 -40.68 11.31
C THR A 126 -8.85 -40.03 10.06
N CYS A 127 -9.60 -40.80 9.25
CA CYS A 127 -10.45 -40.25 8.18
C CYS A 127 -11.75 -39.61 8.71
N GLY A 128 -12.05 -39.73 10.00
CA GLY A 128 -13.25 -39.21 10.66
C GLY A 128 -14.43 -40.18 10.77
N PHE A 129 -14.29 -41.45 10.37
CA PHE A 129 -15.40 -42.41 10.26
C PHE A 129 -15.49 -43.37 11.46
N GLN A 130 -15.32 -42.83 12.66
CA GLN A 130 -15.21 -43.59 13.91
C GLN A 130 -16.44 -44.44 14.27
N SER A 131 -17.59 -44.16 13.66
CA SER A 131 -18.83 -44.93 13.79
C SER A 131 -18.80 -46.28 13.06
N ILE A 132 -17.86 -46.48 12.12
CA ILE A 132 -17.76 -47.70 11.30
C ILE A 132 -16.85 -48.72 11.99
N ASN A 133 -17.41 -49.87 12.39
CA ASN A 133 -16.63 -50.97 12.94
C ASN A 133 -16.00 -51.82 11.82
N ILE A 134 -14.67 -51.83 11.73
CA ILE A 134 -13.97 -52.53 10.66
C ILE A 134 -14.02 -54.06 10.81
N SER A 135 -14.19 -54.60 12.03
CA SER A 135 -14.21 -56.07 12.26
C SER A 135 -15.43 -56.76 11.63
N GLU A 136 -16.49 -56.01 11.34
CA GLU A 136 -17.73 -56.51 10.73
C GLU A 136 -17.71 -56.44 9.19
N LEU A 137 -16.90 -55.55 8.62
CA LEU A 137 -16.94 -55.20 7.18
C LEU A 137 -15.67 -55.59 6.41
N TYR A 138 -14.54 -55.79 7.09
CA TYR A 138 -13.28 -56.11 6.43
C TYR A 138 -13.08 -57.61 6.25
N ASN A 139 -13.04 -58.07 5.00
CA ASN A 139 -12.71 -59.46 4.69
C ASN A 139 -11.19 -59.66 4.80
N PHE A 140 -10.75 -60.03 6.01
CA PHE A 140 -9.35 -60.28 6.33
C PHE A 140 -8.70 -61.34 5.42
N SER A 141 -9.40 -62.46 5.15
CA SER A 141 -8.84 -63.57 4.38
C SER A 141 -8.55 -63.21 2.92
N ASN A 142 -9.38 -62.35 2.32
CA ASN A 142 -9.22 -61.90 0.94
C ASN A 142 -8.53 -60.51 0.84
N ILE A 143 -8.16 -59.91 1.97
CA ILE A 143 -7.59 -58.56 2.09
C ILE A 143 -8.49 -57.49 1.42
N ASP A 144 -9.83 -57.63 1.51
CA ASP A 144 -10.77 -56.74 0.81
C ASP A 144 -11.37 -55.62 1.68
N MET A 145 -11.09 -54.38 1.27
CA MET A 145 -11.61 -53.13 1.86
C MET A 145 -12.91 -52.64 1.21
N THR A 146 -13.41 -53.27 0.14
CA THR A 146 -14.45 -52.69 -0.73
C THR A 146 -15.77 -52.43 0.02
N GLN A 147 -16.13 -53.29 0.98
CA GLN A 147 -17.31 -53.06 1.84
C GLN A 147 -17.09 -51.90 2.83
N VAL A 148 -15.88 -51.76 3.40
CA VAL A 148 -15.51 -50.67 4.32
C VAL A 148 -15.59 -49.32 3.61
N ILE A 149 -14.95 -49.18 2.45
CA ILE A 149 -14.99 -47.96 1.63
C ILE A 149 -16.43 -47.63 1.22
N SER A 150 -17.20 -48.64 0.76
CA SER A 150 -18.61 -48.44 0.39
C SER A 150 -19.49 -48.03 1.58
N ALA A 151 -19.16 -48.43 2.82
CA ALA A 151 -19.84 -47.95 4.01
C ALA A 151 -19.50 -46.47 4.29
N MET A 152 -18.22 -46.09 4.27
CA MET A 152 -17.79 -44.69 4.42
C MET A 152 -18.48 -43.77 3.40
N GLU A 153 -18.53 -44.22 2.14
CA GLU A 153 -19.14 -43.48 1.01
C GLU A 153 -20.67 -43.37 1.08
N LYS A 154 -21.33 -44.24 1.84
CA LYS A 154 -22.77 -44.17 2.15
C LYS A 154 -23.07 -43.23 3.33
N THR A 155 -22.13 -43.03 4.26
CA THR A 155 -22.32 -42.24 5.50
C THR A 155 -22.27 -40.71 5.28
N LYS A 156 -22.86 -40.22 4.18
CA LYS A 156 -22.86 -38.80 3.77
C LYS A 156 -23.46 -37.82 4.79
N LYS A 157 -24.22 -38.32 5.78
CA LYS A 157 -24.82 -37.51 6.86
C LYS A 157 -23.86 -37.15 8.00
N GLU A 158 -22.71 -37.82 8.13
CA GLU A 158 -21.67 -37.38 9.08
C GLU A 158 -20.85 -36.22 8.48
N ILE A 159 -20.58 -36.27 7.17
CA ILE A 159 -19.90 -35.21 6.41
C ILE A 159 -20.62 -33.85 6.56
N THR A 160 -21.95 -33.84 6.53
CA THR A 160 -22.76 -32.61 6.67
C THR A 160 -22.97 -32.15 8.11
N ARG A 161 -22.51 -32.91 9.10
CA ARG A 161 -22.50 -32.52 10.53
C ARG A 161 -21.12 -32.05 11.00
N HIS A 162 -20.05 -32.69 10.54
CA HIS A 162 -18.67 -32.43 10.98
C HIS A 162 -17.81 -31.71 9.90
N GLY A 163 -18.39 -31.43 8.72
CA GLY A 163 -17.87 -30.44 7.78
C GLY A 163 -16.45 -30.68 7.27
N ILE A 164 -16.23 -31.82 6.61
CA ILE A 164 -14.94 -32.25 6.01
C ILE A 164 -13.85 -32.44 7.08
N PHE A 165 -13.59 -33.70 7.43
CA PHE A 165 -12.43 -34.10 8.22
C PHE A 165 -11.16 -33.86 7.36
N ASP A 166 -10.56 -32.68 7.52
CA ASP A 166 -9.30 -32.29 6.88
C ASP A 166 -8.21 -32.24 7.96
N LEU A 167 -7.28 -33.19 7.87
CA LEU A 167 -6.12 -33.35 8.76
C LEU A 167 -5.29 -32.07 8.92
N ASN A 168 -5.31 -31.19 7.92
CA ASN A 168 -4.43 -30.04 7.81
C ASN A 168 -5.15 -28.70 7.97
N GLN A 169 -6.44 -28.60 7.60
CA GLN A 169 -7.21 -27.35 7.69
C GLN A 169 -8.11 -27.22 8.92
N ARG A 170 -8.56 -28.32 9.55
CA ARG A 170 -9.55 -28.28 10.65
C ARG A 170 -9.13 -29.02 11.90
N LEU A 171 -8.33 -30.07 11.78
CA LEU A 171 -7.81 -30.78 12.94
C LEU A 171 -6.75 -29.91 13.68
N PRO A 172 -6.86 -29.69 15.01
CA PRO A 172 -5.87 -28.96 15.79
C PRO A 172 -4.44 -29.51 15.63
N VAL A 173 -3.45 -28.63 15.49
CA VAL A 173 -2.03 -28.99 15.22
C VAL A 173 -1.51 -30.08 16.15
N ASN A 174 -1.80 -30.02 17.45
CA ASN A 174 -1.37 -31.06 18.41
C ASN A 174 -1.97 -32.46 18.13
N MET A 175 -3.20 -32.53 17.63
CA MET A 175 -3.83 -33.80 17.21
C MET A 175 -3.21 -34.29 15.90
N ARG A 176 -2.98 -33.39 14.93
CA ARG A 176 -2.27 -33.66 13.66
C ARG A 176 -0.89 -34.26 13.94
N MET A 177 -0.09 -33.60 14.78
CA MET A 177 1.24 -34.05 15.18
C MET A 177 1.21 -35.34 16.03
N GLY A 178 0.17 -35.55 16.84
CA GLY A 178 -0.01 -36.81 17.59
C GLY A 178 -0.27 -38.02 16.69
N ILE A 179 -1.13 -37.86 15.67
CA ILE A 179 -1.37 -38.89 14.65
C ILE A 179 -0.08 -39.18 13.87
N PHE A 180 0.65 -38.14 13.46
CA PHE A 180 1.90 -38.31 12.71
C PHE A 180 3.00 -38.98 13.56
N ASN A 181 3.16 -38.58 14.83
CA ASN A 181 4.08 -39.22 15.77
C ASN A 181 3.74 -40.71 15.95
N PHE A 182 2.46 -41.03 16.17
CA PHE A 182 2.05 -42.43 16.30
C PHE A 182 2.29 -43.25 15.03
N VAL A 183 2.01 -42.72 13.84
CA VAL A 183 2.32 -43.41 12.57
C VAL A 183 3.83 -43.69 12.44
N GLN A 184 4.68 -42.76 12.86
CA GLN A 184 6.13 -42.95 12.86
C GLN A 184 6.57 -44.04 13.86
N LYS A 185 6.19 -43.89 15.14
CA LYS A 185 6.58 -44.82 16.21
C LYS A 185 6.02 -46.23 15.98
N LEU A 186 4.81 -46.37 15.43
CA LEU A 186 4.22 -47.65 15.00
C LEU A 186 5.12 -48.38 14.00
N LEU A 187 5.62 -47.65 13.00
CA LEU A 187 6.50 -48.21 11.98
C LEU A 187 7.89 -48.56 12.53
N GLN A 188 8.47 -47.70 13.38
CA GLN A 188 9.76 -47.95 14.04
C GLN A 188 9.72 -49.22 14.90
N VAL A 189 8.74 -49.34 15.79
CA VAL A 189 8.58 -50.52 16.66
C VAL A 189 8.25 -51.77 15.85
N ALA A 190 7.47 -51.66 14.77
CA ALA A 190 7.23 -52.77 13.86
C ALA A 190 8.49 -53.18 13.06
N TYR A 191 9.43 -52.27 12.82
CA TYR A 191 10.71 -52.56 12.17
C TYR A 191 11.70 -53.24 13.13
N GLU A 192 11.83 -52.72 14.36
CA GLU A 192 12.62 -53.34 15.46
C GLU A 192 12.25 -54.82 15.65
N ASN A 193 10.94 -55.10 15.66
CA ASN A 193 10.39 -56.46 15.84
C ASN A 193 10.28 -57.27 14.53
N ASN A 194 10.81 -56.76 13.40
CA ASN A 194 10.73 -57.35 12.05
C ASN A 194 9.29 -57.58 11.53
N ILE A 195 8.27 -57.03 12.19
CA ILE A 195 6.84 -57.10 11.84
C ILE A 195 6.56 -56.42 10.48
N VAL A 196 7.26 -55.32 10.15
CA VAL A 196 7.14 -54.64 8.83
C VAL A 196 7.34 -55.59 7.65
N PHE A 197 8.21 -56.60 7.79
CA PHE A 197 8.52 -57.59 6.76
C PHE A 197 7.56 -58.78 6.74
N ARG A 198 6.57 -58.84 7.65
CA ARG A 198 5.53 -59.88 7.64
C ARG A 198 4.48 -59.53 6.59
N ASP A 199 4.20 -60.47 5.68
CA ASP A 199 3.18 -60.33 4.65
C ASP A 199 1.81 -59.89 5.20
N THR A 200 1.44 -60.36 6.41
CA THR A 200 0.20 -59.99 7.12
C THR A 200 0.17 -58.54 7.60
N PHE A 201 1.32 -57.91 7.89
CA PHE A 201 1.39 -56.48 8.18
C PHE A 201 1.38 -55.67 6.89
N ALA A 202 2.31 -55.98 5.97
CA ALA A 202 2.52 -55.22 4.75
C ALA A 202 1.30 -55.22 3.81
N LYS A 203 0.80 -56.40 3.42
CA LYS A 203 -0.28 -56.49 2.40
C LYS A 203 -1.57 -55.83 2.85
N HIS A 204 -1.91 -55.96 4.14
CA HIS A 204 -3.12 -55.35 4.71
C HIS A 204 -2.99 -53.82 4.82
N THR A 205 -1.85 -53.33 5.34
CA THR A 205 -1.59 -51.90 5.52
C THR A 205 -1.48 -51.16 4.18
N LEU A 206 -0.67 -51.67 3.25
CA LEU A 206 -0.46 -51.07 1.93
C LEU A 206 -1.77 -51.00 1.12
N ASN A 207 -2.56 -52.08 1.10
CA ASN A 207 -3.86 -52.09 0.41
C ASN A 207 -4.88 -51.17 1.06
N CYS A 208 -4.90 -51.04 2.40
CA CYS A 208 -5.76 -50.07 3.08
C CYS A 208 -5.42 -48.64 2.66
N LEU A 209 -4.15 -48.26 2.78
CA LEU A 209 -3.67 -46.93 2.41
C LEU A 209 -3.91 -46.62 0.92
N TYR A 210 -3.68 -47.59 0.01
CA TYR A 210 -4.04 -47.48 -1.40
C TYR A 210 -5.54 -47.25 -1.63
N LYS A 211 -6.41 -48.02 -0.96
CA LYS A 211 -7.87 -47.91 -1.11
C LYS A 211 -8.39 -46.59 -0.56
N LEU A 212 -7.86 -46.11 0.56
CA LEU A 212 -8.17 -44.77 1.08
C LEU A 212 -7.73 -43.69 0.09
N ALA A 213 -6.46 -43.68 -0.33
CA ALA A 213 -5.88 -42.73 -1.28
C ALA A 213 -6.43 -42.84 -2.73
N SER A 214 -7.35 -43.77 -2.99
CA SER A 214 -8.04 -43.99 -4.27
C SER A 214 -9.56 -43.80 -4.21
N SER A 215 -10.16 -43.56 -3.03
CA SER A 215 -11.62 -43.34 -2.88
C SER A 215 -12.10 -42.12 -3.68
N GLU A 216 -13.36 -42.11 -4.11
CA GLU A 216 -13.98 -40.94 -4.75
C GLU A 216 -14.19 -39.77 -3.78
N MET A 217 -14.18 -40.04 -2.46
CA MET A 217 -14.38 -39.03 -1.44
C MET A 217 -13.11 -38.26 -1.07
N TYR A 218 -13.15 -36.95 -1.29
CA TYR A 218 -12.05 -36.02 -1.00
C TYR A 218 -11.37 -36.22 0.36
N CYS A 219 -12.11 -36.27 1.49
CA CYS A 219 -11.48 -36.38 2.82
C CYS A 219 -10.79 -37.72 3.07
N ILE A 220 -11.38 -38.82 2.59
CA ILE A 220 -10.78 -40.17 2.64
C ILE A 220 -9.51 -40.19 1.79
N LYS A 221 -9.61 -39.67 0.56
CA LYS A 221 -8.53 -39.62 -0.42
C LYS A 221 -7.35 -38.75 0.02
N LEU A 222 -7.64 -37.58 0.58
CA LEU A 222 -6.65 -36.67 1.17
C LEU A 222 -5.93 -37.34 2.34
N THR A 223 -6.68 -37.92 3.28
CA THR A 223 -6.13 -38.56 4.48
C THR A 223 -5.26 -39.76 4.12
N GLY A 224 -5.74 -40.64 3.24
CA GLY A 224 -4.96 -41.78 2.74
C GLY A 224 -3.66 -41.32 2.07
N ALA A 225 -3.71 -40.28 1.23
CA ALA A 225 -2.52 -39.77 0.55
C ALA A 225 -1.50 -39.13 1.51
N ILE A 226 -1.93 -38.42 2.56
CA ILE A 226 -1.06 -37.89 3.63
C ILE A 226 -0.43 -39.05 4.43
N LEU A 227 -1.20 -40.08 4.77
CA LEU A 227 -0.66 -41.26 5.47
C LEU A 227 0.37 -41.99 4.60
N CYS A 228 0.12 -42.15 3.29
CA CYS A 228 1.12 -42.68 2.36
C CYS A 228 2.43 -41.87 2.34
N SER A 229 2.38 -40.54 2.46
CA SER A 229 3.60 -39.72 2.46
C SER A 229 4.41 -39.90 3.75
N LYS A 230 3.76 -39.97 4.92
CA LYS A 230 4.43 -40.29 6.20
C LYS A 230 5.03 -41.71 6.21
N PHE A 231 4.32 -42.69 5.63
CA PHE A 231 4.84 -44.05 5.43
C PHE A 231 6.07 -44.07 4.50
N LEU A 232 6.06 -43.33 3.40
CA LEU A 232 7.21 -43.21 2.50
C LEU A 232 8.43 -42.59 3.20
N THR A 233 8.22 -41.61 4.07
CA THR A 233 9.30 -41.03 4.90
C THR A 233 9.96 -42.07 5.79
N GLU A 234 9.18 -42.83 6.56
CA GLU A 234 9.75 -43.78 7.51
C GLU A 234 10.34 -45.01 6.83
N PHE A 235 9.74 -45.50 5.73
CA PHE A 235 10.38 -46.53 4.89
C PHE A 235 11.71 -46.06 4.29
N SER A 236 11.81 -44.78 3.90
CA SER A 236 13.10 -44.19 3.46
C SER A 236 14.13 -44.17 4.59
N CYS A 237 13.70 -43.86 5.83
CA CYS A 237 14.57 -43.90 6.99
C CYS A 237 15.08 -45.33 7.28
N MET A 238 14.19 -46.32 7.32
CA MET A 238 14.54 -47.74 7.48
C MET A 238 15.48 -48.25 6.36
N TYR A 239 15.23 -47.84 5.11
CA TYR A 239 16.05 -48.22 3.96
C TYR A 239 17.49 -47.72 4.11
N ASN A 240 17.66 -46.45 4.50
CA ASN A 240 18.96 -45.84 4.77
C ASN A 240 19.66 -46.48 6.00
N GLN A 241 18.92 -46.88 7.04
CA GLN A 241 19.48 -47.64 8.16
C GLN A 241 20.05 -49.00 7.68
N LEU A 242 19.31 -49.74 6.84
CA LEU A 242 19.73 -51.04 6.30
C LEU A 242 20.91 -50.99 5.32
N GLU A 243 21.28 -49.82 4.79
CA GLU A 243 22.48 -49.65 3.93
C GLU A 243 23.76 -50.15 4.64
N ASN A 244 23.84 -49.97 5.96
CA ASN A 244 24.98 -50.38 6.79
C ASN A 244 24.93 -51.85 7.25
N ASP A 245 23.79 -52.51 7.07
CA ASP A 245 23.38 -53.68 7.86
C ASP A 245 23.37 -55.00 7.07
N GLY A 246 23.71 -54.94 5.77
CA GLY A 246 23.93 -56.10 4.88
C GLY A 246 22.69 -56.94 4.49
N LYS A 247 21.50 -56.63 5.04
CA LYS A 247 20.26 -57.41 4.85
C LYS A 247 19.57 -57.13 3.50
N THR A 248 20.19 -57.54 2.39
CA THR A 248 19.73 -57.29 1.00
C THR A 248 18.23 -57.55 0.79
N LYS A 249 17.73 -58.72 1.19
CA LYS A 249 16.31 -59.11 1.02
C LYS A 249 15.29 -58.23 1.78
N HIS A 250 15.71 -57.59 2.86
CA HIS A 250 14.87 -56.60 3.57
C HIS A 250 14.90 -55.24 2.86
N ARG A 251 16.06 -54.86 2.31
CA ARG A 251 16.25 -53.65 1.50
C ARG A 251 15.46 -53.71 0.18
N GLU A 252 15.41 -54.86 -0.48
CA GLU A 252 14.55 -55.14 -1.65
C GLU A 252 13.07 -54.91 -1.34
N ARG A 253 12.57 -55.49 -0.23
CA ARG A 253 11.16 -55.32 0.20
C ARG A 253 10.80 -53.89 0.58
N LEU A 254 11.69 -53.14 1.22
CA LEU A 254 11.44 -51.71 1.47
C LEU A 254 11.39 -50.91 0.16
N LEU A 255 12.20 -51.25 -0.85
CA LEU A 255 12.14 -50.61 -2.17
C LEU A 255 10.78 -50.86 -2.84
N GLU A 256 10.27 -52.09 -2.83
CA GLU A 256 8.91 -52.41 -3.31
C GLU A 256 7.84 -51.53 -2.62
N TYR A 257 7.95 -51.35 -1.30
CA TYR A 257 6.99 -50.55 -0.52
C TYR A 257 7.12 -49.05 -0.79
N MET A 258 8.35 -48.55 -0.99
CA MET A 258 8.64 -47.16 -1.36
C MET A 258 8.12 -46.84 -2.77
N GLU A 259 8.37 -47.70 -3.75
CA GLU A 259 7.84 -47.57 -5.12
C GLU A 259 6.31 -47.55 -5.15
N TYR A 260 5.68 -48.42 -4.34
CA TYR A 260 4.22 -48.46 -4.22
C TYR A 260 3.65 -47.17 -3.62
N MET A 261 4.24 -46.65 -2.54
CA MET A 261 3.82 -45.38 -1.94
C MET A 261 4.10 -44.18 -2.86
N PHE A 262 5.25 -44.15 -3.53
CA PHE A 262 5.58 -43.11 -4.50
C PHE A 262 4.59 -43.11 -5.68
N THR A 263 4.17 -44.28 -6.15
CA THR A 263 3.12 -44.44 -7.17
C THR A 263 1.76 -43.92 -6.71
N ILE A 264 1.44 -43.98 -5.41
CA ILE A 264 0.23 -43.36 -4.85
C ILE A 264 0.37 -41.83 -4.77
N PHE A 265 1.56 -41.33 -4.40
CA PHE A 265 1.88 -39.90 -4.39
C PHE A 265 1.76 -39.28 -5.79
N THR A 266 2.40 -39.84 -6.81
CA THR A 266 2.43 -39.26 -8.17
C THR A 266 1.04 -39.19 -8.80
N LYS A 267 0.19 -40.20 -8.60
CA LYS A 267 -1.22 -40.23 -9.03
C LYS A 267 -2.08 -39.12 -8.39
N ASN A 268 -1.70 -38.63 -7.21
CA ASN A 268 -2.46 -37.63 -6.46
C ASN A 268 -1.88 -36.20 -6.58
N TRP A 269 -0.58 -36.06 -6.86
CA TRP A 269 0.12 -34.77 -6.94
C TRP A 269 -0.45 -33.78 -7.96
N PHE A 270 -0.89 -34.27 -9.12
CA PHE A 270 -1.31 -33.44 -10.24
C PHE A 270 -2.77 -32.94 -10.15
N ILE A 271 -3.47 -33.17 -9.03
CA ILE A 271 -4.85 -32.71 -8.82
C ILE A 271 -4.85 -31.18 -8.64
N GLY A 272 -5.48 -30.47 -9.59
CA GLY A 272 -5.51 -29.00 -9.65
C GLY A 272 -6.56 -28.31 -8.77
N ASP A 273 -7.26 -29.05 -7.91
CA ASP A 273 -8.25 -28.50 -6.97
C ASP A 273 -7.55 -27.83 -5.78
N LYS A 274 -7.90 -26.58 -5.45
CA LYS A 274 -7.25 -25.80 -4.39
C LYS A 274 -7.31 -26.46 -3.01
N ARG A 275 -8.28 -27.35 -2.77
CA ARG A 275 -8.37 -28.15 -1.54
C ARG A 275 -7.17 -29.12 -1.38
N TRP A 276 -6.52 -29.51 -2.48
CA TRP A 276 -5.30 -30.33 -2.45
C TRP A 276 -4.03 -29.55 -2.08
N ASN A 277 -4.10 -28.22 -1.96
CA ASN A 277 -2.95 -27.43 -1.52
C ASN A 277 -2.47 -27.81 -0.11
N ALA A 278 -3.38 -28.31 0.74
CA ALA A 278 -3.04 -28.82 2.06
C ALA A 278 -2.20 -30.12 2.01
N PHE A 279 -2.50 -31.04 1.09
CA PHE A 279 -1.67 -32.23 0.83
C PHE A 279 -0.31 -31.83 0.24
N LYS A 280 -0.30 -30.93 -0.74
CA LYS A 280 0.95 -30.42 -1.33
C LYS A 280 1.88 -29.77 -0.28
N ARG A 281 1.33 -29.00 0.68
CA ARG A 281 2.09 -28.38 1.79
C ARG A 281 2.74 -29.43 2.69
N GLU A 282 2.00 -30.44 3.15
CA GLU A 282 2.58 -31.50 3.98
C GLU A 282 3.60 -32.34 3.21
N VAL A 283 3.30 -32.71 1.96
CA VAL A 283 4.27 -33.45 1.14
C VAL A 283 5.52 -32.63 0.84
N ALA A 284 5.42 -31.32 0.66
CA ALA A 284 6.59 -30.44 0.56
C ALA A 284 7.49 -30.51 1.80
N LYS A 285 6.92 -30.65 3.01
CA LYS A 285 7.68 -30.93 4.24
C LYS A 285 8.34 -32.32 4.20
N GLU A 286 7.61 -33.36 3.79
CA GLU A 286 8.14 -34.74 3.75
C GLU A 286 9.26 -34.92 2.71
N MET A 287 9.19 -34.21 1.58
CA MET A 287 10.21 -34.25 0.52
C MET A 287 11.63 -33.94 1.03
N LYS A 288 11.78 -33.10 2.07
CA LYS A 288 13.10 -32.82 2.69
C LYS A 288 13.69 -34.02 3.42
N PHE A 289 12.85 -34.93 3.91
CA PHE A 289 13.28 -36.16 4.56
C PHE A 289 13.55 -37.28 3.54
N TRP A 290 12.72 -37.36 2.50
CA TRP A 290 12.93 -38.28 1.37
C TRP A 290 14.31 -38.07 0.74
N LEU A 291 14.61 -36.83 0.37
CA LEU A 291 15.88 -36.46 -0.25
C LEU A 291 17.06 -36.42 0.73
N LYS A 292 16.83 -36.30 2.05
CA LYS A 292 17.88 -36.46 3.07
C LYS A 292 18.25 -37.94 3.32
N TYR A 293 17.26 -38.84 3.40
CA TYR A 293 17.52 -40.25 3.72
C TYR A 293 17.96 -41.06 2.50
N CYS A 294 17.36 -40.83 1.32
CA CYS A 294 17.68 -41.59 0.10
C CYS A 294 17.97 -40.67 -1.10
N PRO A 295 18.93 -39.72 -1.01
CA PRO A 295 19.15 -38.66 -2.00
C PRO A 295 19.24 -39.17 -3.44
N SER A 296 20.15 -40.11 -3.71
CA SER A 296 20.41 -40.66 -5.04
C SER A 296 19.18 -41.32 -5.67
N MET A 297 18.41 -42.08 -4.88
CA MET A 297 17.19 -42.76 -5.33
C MET A 297 16.12 -41.75 -5.74
N PHE A 298 15.89 -40.73 -4.91
CA PHE A 298 14.86 -39.71 -5.18
C PHE A 298 15.24 -38.72 -6.29
N THR A 299 16.54 -38.49 -6.56
CA THR A 299 17.00 -37.65 -7.69
C THR A 299 17.21 -38.40 -9.00
N SER A 300 17.20 -39.74 -9.02
CA SER A 300 17.58 -40.52 -10.20
C SER A 300 16.66 -41.69 -10.53
N SER A 301 16.17 -42.44 -9.55
CA SER A 301 15.26 -43.58 -9.77
C SER A 301 13.79 -43.17 -9.79
N PHE A 302 13.39 -42.31 -8.85
CA PHE A 302 12.01 -41.82 -8.73
C PHE A 302 11.78 -40.45 -9.38
N ASP A 303 12.85 -39.78 -9.83
CA ASP A 303 12.87 -38.48 -10.50
C ASP A 303 11.93 -37.42 -9.89
N MET A 304 12.27 -36.94 -8.68
CA MET A 304 11.46 -35.93 -7.98
C MET A 304 11.64 -34.50 -8.54
N ILE A 305 12.67 -34.24 -9.35
CA ILE A 305 13.05 -32.88 -9.76
C ILE A 305 11.93 -32.17 -10.55
N PRO A 306 11.22 -32.81 -11.51
CA PRO A 306 10.04 -32.23 -12.16
C PRO A 306 8.89 -31.86 -11.18
N TYR A 307 8.73 -32.62 -10.09
CA TYR A 307 7.68 -32.39 -9.09
C TYR A 307 7.98 -31.14 -8.27
N ILE A 308 9.25 -30.95 -7.88
CA ILE A 308 9.78 -29.77 -7.20
C ILE A 308 9.73 -28.54 -8.12
N SER A 309 10.24 -28.65 -9.36
CA SER A 309 10.18 -27.58 -10.38
C SER A 309 8.74 -27.10 -10.64
N ARG A 310 7.76 -28.02 -10.62
CA ARG A 310 6.34 -27.66 -10.76
C ARG A 310 5.79 -26.93 -9.54
N CYS A 311 6.14 -27.33 -8.32
CA CYS A 311 5.61 -26.66 -7.12
C CYS A 311 6.31 -25.32 -6.77
N LEU A 312 7.54 -25.09 -7.24
CA LEU A 312 8.10 -23.73 -7.33
C LEU A 312 7.25 -22.79 -8.22
N LYS A 313 6.37 -23.35 -9.08
CA LYS A 313 5.48 -22.64 -10.00
C LYS A 313 3.99 -22.78 -9.63
N ASP A 314 3.66 -23.29 -8.44
CA ASP A 314 2.26 -23.40 -7.96
C ASP A 314 1.63 -22.02 -7.69
N GLU A 315 0.30 -21.92 -7.72
CA GLU A 315 -0.42 -20.68 -7.39
C GLU A 315 -0.22 -20.25 -5.92
N SER A 316 -0.09 -21.21 -5.00
CA SER A 316 -0.01 -20.93 -3.56
C SER A 316 1.38 -20.50 -3.12
N SER A 317 1.49 -19.30 -2.55
CA SER A 317 2.74 -18.79 -1.94
C SER A 317 3.24 -19.69 -0.80
N LEU A 318 2.34 -20.32 -0.04
CA LEU A 318 2.71 -21.24 1.04
C LEU A 318 3.44 -22.49 0.50
N ILE A 319 2.99 -23.03 -0.63
CA ILE A 319 3.63 -24.18 -1.29
C ILE A 319 5.00 -23.77 -1.85
N ARG A 320 5.09 -22.57 -2.46
CA ARG A 320 6.39 -22.05 -2.95
C ARG A 320 7.37 -21.79 -1.81
N LYS A 321 6.92 -21.22 -0.68
CA LYS A 321 7.73 -20.99 0.53
C LYS A 321 8.24 -22.31 1.12
N GLU A 322 7.39 -23.33 1.21
CA GLU A 322 7.77 -24.64 1.78
C GLU A 322 8.69 -25.46 0.86
N ILE A 323 8.47 -25.45 -0.46
CA ILE A 323 9.40 -26.09 -1.40
C ILE A 323 10.76 -25.37 -1.40
N LEU A 324 10.81 -24.03 -1.22
CA LEU A 324 12.07 -23.32 -1.01
C LEU A 324 12.75 -23.69 0.33
N ASN A 325 12.00 -23.95 1.41
CA ASN A 325 12.56 -24.50 2.65
C ASN A 325 13.22 -25.88 2.40
N THR A 326 12.55 -26.74 1.64
CA THR A 326 13.07 -28.07 1.25
C THR A 326 14.30 -27.97 0.35
N CYS A 327 14.28 -27.13 -0.68
CA CYS A 327 15.47 -26.88 -1.51
C CYS A 327 16.64 -26.34 -0.68
N GLU A 328 16.41 -25.38 0.23
CA GLU A 328 17.45 -24.85 1.11
C GLU A 328 18.07 -25.95 1.98
N SER A 329 17.25 -26.81 2.59
CA SER A 329 17.72 -27.88 3.48
C SER A 329 18.64 -28.87 2.78
N LEU A 330 18.43 -29.12 1.47
CA LEU A 330 19.22 -30.07 0.68
C LEU A 330 20.50 -29.43 0.11
N ILE A 331 20.41 -28.16 -0.27
CA ILE A 331 21.58 -27.36 -0.68
C ILE A 331 22.52 -27.12 0.51
N LYS A 332 21.99 -27.03 1.74
CA LYS A 332 22.76 -26.84 2.98
C LYS A 332 23.16 -28.12 3.72
N GLY A 333 22.58 -29.28 3.39
CA GLY A 333 22.88 -30.56 4.06
C GLY A 333 24.30 -31.06 3.77
N ASP A 334 24.71 -32.15 4.42
CA ASP A 334 26.06 -32.74 4.27
C ASP A 334 26.16 -33.81 3.17
N ASP A 335 25.04 -34.12 2.51
CA ASP A 335 24.89 -35.25 1.56
C ASP A 335 25.84 -35.24 0.34
N ILE A 336 25.91 -36.37 -0.38
CA ILE A 336 26.87 -36.61 -1.48
C ILE A 336 26.89 -35.45 -2.50
N ASN A 337 28.05 -34.78 -2.61
CA ASN A 337 28.22 -33.55 -3.40
C ASN A 337 27.83 -33.67 -4.89
N GLU A 338 27.95 -34.85 -5.48
CA GLU A 338 27.56 -35.10 -6.87
C GLU A 338 26.04 -34.99 -7.07
N VAL A 339 25.25 -35.55 -6.13
CA VAL A 339 23.78 -35.45 -6.15
C VAL A 339 23.32 -34.01 -5.96
N LYS A 340 23.93 -33.28 -5.00
CA LYS A 340 23.71 -31.83 -4.83
C LYS A 340 24.03 -31.05 -6.10
N SER A 341 25.13 -31.36 -6.77
CA SER A 341 25.55 -30.67 -7.99
C SER A 341 24.53 -30.88 -9.13
N LYS A 342 24.02 -32.11 -9.31
CA LYS A 342 22.90 -32.39 -10.23
C LYS A 342 21.66 -31.56 -9.87
N PHE A 343 21.22 -31.64 -8.62
CA PHE A 343 20.02 -30.94 -8.11
C PHE A 343 20.09 -29.41 -8.31
N ILE A 344 21.24 -28.80 -7.99
CA ILE A 344 21.46 -27.36 -8.19
C ILE A 344 21.48 -27.03 -9.69
N ASN A 345 22.20 -27.80 -10.51
CA ASN A 345 22.26 -27.57 -11.96
C ASN A 345 20.85 -27.56 -12.60
N GLU A 346 19.96 -28.46 -12.17
CA GLU A 346 18.60 -28.61 -12.72
C GLU A 346 17.55 -27.64 -12.12
N LEU A 347 17.78 -27.08 -10.93
CA LEU A 347 16.78 -26.23 -10.24
C LEU A 347 17.22 -24.80 -9.91
N HIS A 348 18.51 -24.43 -10.05
CA HIS A 348 18.98 -23.08 -9.69
C HIS A 348 18.23 -21.97 -10.43
N HIS A 349 17.92 -22.16 -11.72
CA HIS A 349 17.20 -21.19 -12.53
C HIS A 349 15.78 -20.96 -11.98
N GLU A 350 15.04 -22.02 -11.70
CA GLU A 350 13.71 -21.98 -11.08
C GLU A 350 13.71 -21.32 -9.71
N ILE A 351 14.67 -21.67 -8.86
CA ILE A 351 14.84 -21.09 -7.52
C ILE A 351 15.13 -19.59 -7.62
N CYS A 352 16.13 -19.19 -8.42
CA CYS A 352 16.50 -17.79 -8.58
C CYS A 352 15.37 -16.96 -9.17
N ASN A 353 14.60 -17.49 -10.13
CA ASN A 353 13.40 -16.85 -10.69
C ASN A 353 12.21 -16.73 -9.71
N ARG A 354 12.36 -17.11 -8.43
CA ARG A 354 11.43 -16.72 -7.35
C ARG A 354 11.80 -15.37 -6.71
N ASN A 355 12.93 -14.76 -7.07
CA ASN A 355 13.25 -13.38 -6.66
C ASN A 355 12.28 -12.30 -7.20
N LEU A 356 11.42 -12.66 -8.17
CA LEU A 356 10.31 -11.87 -8.72
C LEU A 356 8.92 -12.38 -8.27
N ASP A 357 8.84 -13.09 -7.14
CA ASP A 357 7.55 -13.56 -6.61
C ASP A 357 6.62 -12.40 -6.20
N VAL A 358 5.31 -12.64 -6.23
CA VAL A 358 4.28 -11.70 -5.80
C VAL A 358 4.20 -11.61 -4.26
N ASN A 359 4.78 -12.59 -3.55
CA ASN A 359 4.90 -12.60 -2.09
C ASN A 359 6.35 -12.31 -1.66
N ASP A 360 6.55 -11.23 -0.90
CA ASP A 360 7.86 -10.77 -0.41
C ASP A 360 8.69 -11.89 0.23
N ASP A 361 8.11 -12.72 1.11
CA ASP A 361 8.84 -13.74 1.85
C ASP A 361 9.41 -14.83 0.92
N VAL A 362 8.65 -15.21 -0.13
CA VAL A 362 9.10 -16.16 -1.15
C VAL A 362 10.27 -15.59 -1.94
N ALA A 363 10.23 -14.29 -2.28
CA ALA A 363 11.31 -13.61 -2.98
C ALA A 363 12.58 -13.44 -2.11
N ILE A 364 12.43 -13.10 -0.83
CA ILE A 364 13.53 -13.01 0.15
C ILE A 364 14.17 -14.39 0.35
N LYS A 365 13.34 -15.44 0.54
CA LYS A 365 13.82 -16.82 0.69
C LYS A 365 14.63 -17.26 -0.54
N ALA A 366 14.16 -16.95 -1.74
CA ALA A 366 14.84 -17.24 -2.99
C ALA A 366 16.20 -16.54 -3.12
N LEU A 367 16.26 -15.24 -2.80
CA LEU A 367 17.51 -14.47 -2.79
C LEU A 367 18.52 -15.02 -1.76
N ASN A 368 18.06 -15.42 -0.58
CA ASN A 368 18.91 -16.03 0.45
C ASN A 368 19.48 -17.40 0.04
N ILE A 369 18.69 -18.22 -0.66
CA ILE A 369 19.16 -19.50 -1.22
C ILE A 369 20.17 -19.24 -2.36
N TRP A 370 19.91 -18.25 -3.23
CA TRP A 370 20.85 -17.85 -4.27
C TRP A 370 22.18 -17.36 -3.68
N LYS A 371 22.15 -16.52 -2.62
CA LYS A 371 23.34 -16.12 -1.85
C LYS A 371 24.14 -17.32 -1.33
N TYR A 372 23.47 -18.31 -0.74
CA TYR A 372 24.14 -19.52 -0.28
C TYR A 372 24.74 -20.34 -1.45
N MET A 373 24.01 -20.56 -2.54
CA MET A 373 24.52 -21.26 -3.72
C MET A 373 25.71 -20.53 -4.36
N GLN A 374 25.65 -19.19 -4.44
CA GLN A 374 26.68 -18.35 -5.06
C GLN A 374 27.99 -18.35 -4.26
N ASN A 375 27.92 -18.53 -2.94
CA ASN A 375 29.12 -18.58 -2.09
C ASN A 375 29.72 -19.99 -2.00
N ASN A 376 28.88 -21.03 -1.88
CA ASN A 376 29.36 -22.41 -1.62
C ASN A 376 29.45 -23.29 -2.88
N HIS A 377 28.61 -23.04 -3.88
CA HIS A 377 28.50 -23.84 -5.12
C HIS A 377 28.60 -23.00 -6.42
N PRO A 378 29.54 -22.03 -6.54
CA PRO A 378 29.59 -21.12 -7.70
C PRO A 378 29.80 -21.83 -9.05
N LYS A 379 30.32 -23.06 -9.06
CA LYS A 379 30.47 -23.89 -10.29
C LYS A 379 29.15 -24.42 -10.85
N CYS A 380 28.07 -24.40 -10.05
CA CYS A 380 26.75 -24.92 -10.41
C CYS A 380 25.75 -23.82 -10.83
N ILE A 381 26.18 -22.55 -10.88
CA ILE A 381 25.33 -21.43 -11.29
C ILE A 381 25.75 -20.91 -12.66
N THR A 382 24.93 -21.18 -13.67
CA THR A 382 25.05 -20.55 -14.99
C THR A 382 24.56 -19.10 -14.94
N TYR A 383 25.48 -18.15 -14.73
CA TYR A 383 25.18 -16.72 -14.63
C TYR A 383 24.85 -16.10 -16.00
N ASN A 384 23.58 -16.20 -16.43
CA ASN A 384 23.10 -15.47 -17.61
C ASN A 384 23.00 -13.95 -17.33
N ARG A 385 23.18 -13.14 -18.38
CA ARG A 385 23.05 -11.66 -18.36
C ARG A 385 21.70 -11.22 -17.79
N ASP A 386 20.63 -11.94 -18.15
CA ASP A 386 19.26 -11.62 -17.74
C ASP A 386 19.02 -11.88 -16.24
N MET A 387 19.65 -12.90 -15.67
CA MET A 387 19.61 -13.12 -14.21
C MET A 387 20.31 -11.98 -13.48
N LYS A 388 21.43 -11.46 -14.01
CA LYS A 388 22.12 -10.32 -13.42
C LYS A 388 21.30 -9.03 -13.51
N SER A 389 20.64 -8.73 -14.64
CA SER A 389 19.80 -7.54 -14.75
C SER A 389 18.57 -7.59 -13.83
N VAL A 390 17.92 -8.75 -13.69
CA VAL A 390 16.82 -8.95 -12.74
C VAL A 390 17.29 -8.80 -11.28
N LEU A 391 18.44 -9.35 -10.91
CA LEU A 391 19.02 -9.17 -9.57
C LEU A 391 19.28 -7.70 -9.24
N LEU A 392 19.82 -6.93 -10.21
CA LEU A 392 20.08 -5.50 -10.04
C LEU A 392 18.78 -4.68 -9.98
N ALA A 393 17.74 -5.06 -10.75
CA ALA A 393 16.43 -4.43 -10.66
C ALA A 393 15.80 -4.55 -9.27
N ASN A 394 16.05 -5.65 -8.55
CA ASN A 394 15.58 -5.83 -7.18
C ASN A 394 16.20 -4.85 -6.16
N LEU A 395 17.35 -4.23 -6.44
CA LEU A 395 17.89 -3.15 -5.60
C LEU A 395 16.96 -1.92 -5.58
N TYR A 396 16.17 -1.74 -6.63
CA TYR A 396 15.25 -0.61 -6.83
C TYR A 396 13.77 -0.97 -6.60
N ILE A 397 13.46 -2.21 -6.21
CA ILE A 397 12.10 -2.63 -5.88
C ILE A 397 11.57 -1.87 -4.66
N SER A 398 10.26 -1.69 -4.58
CA SER A 398 9.63 -0.85 -3.55
C SER A 398 9.37 -1.54 -2.19
N SER A 399 9.80 -2.80 -2.01
CA SER A 399 9.83 -3.45 -0.70
C SER A 399 11.27 -3.50 -0.22
N PHE A 400 11.56 -2.80 0.89
CA PHE A 400 12.92 -2.69 1.43
C PHE A 400 13.54 -4.06 1.77
N PRO A 401 12.84 -5.02 2.40
CA PRO A 401 13.41 -6.35 2.69
C PRO A 401 13.87 -7.14 1.46
N ILE A 402 13.19 -7.03 0.31
CA ILE A 402 13.64 -7.66 -0.94
C ILE A 402 14.89 -6.95 -1.47
N ALA A 403 14.92 -5.62 -1.41
CA ALA A 403 16.07 -4.83 -1.83
C ALA A 403 17.31 -5.08 -0.96
N GLN A 404 17.14 -5.24 0.35
CA GLN A 404 18.22 -5.63 1.27
C GLN A 404 18.75 -7.03 0.94
N ALA A 405 17.88 -8.03 0.79
CA ALA A 405 18.32 -9.39 0.43
C ALA A 405 19.03 -9.45 -0.94
N ALA A 406 18.62 -8.60 -1.89
CA ALA A 406 19.32 -8.44 -3.17
C ALA A 406 20.67 -7.72 -3.02
N ALA A 407 20.74 -6.66 -2.19
CA ALA A 407 21.98 -5.95 -1.90
C ALA A 407 23.00 -6.84 -1.19
N GLU A 408 22.58 -7.70 -0.27
CA GLU A 408 23.44 -8.68 0.38
C GLU A 408 24.08 -9.66 -0.62
N LEU A 409 23.31 -10.18 -1.57
CA LEU A 409 23.83 -11.04 -2.64
C LEU A 409 24.76 -10.27 -3.59
N VAL A 410 24.41 -9.02 -3.96
CA VAL A 410 25.27 -8.19 -4.81
C VAL A 410 26.57 -7.83 -4.10
N TYR A 411 26.54 -7.53 -2.79
CA TYR A 411 27.73 -7.25 -1.98
C TYR A 411 28.70 -8.44 -1.93
N ASP A 412 28.19 -9.65 -1.68
CA ASP A 412 29.00 -10.87 -1.70
C ASP A 412 29.63 -11.11 -3.08
N ILE A 413 28.94 -10.78 -4.17
CA ILE A 413 29.48 -10.85 -5.54
C ILE A 413 30.58 -9.80 -5.78
N LEU A 414 30.46 -8.60 -5.19
CA LEU A 414 31.44 -7.52 -5.32
C LEU A 414 32.70 -7.73 -4.47
N LYS A 415 32.56 -8.31 -3.26
CA LYS A 415 33.62 -8.37 -2.24
C LYS A 415 34.53 -9.60 -2.29
N LYS A 416 34.26 -10.57 -3.18
CA LYS A 416 35.03 -11.82 -3.32
C LYS A 416 36.55 -11.65 -3.51
N ASP A 417 37.02 -10.49 -3.97
CA ASP A 417 38.44 -10.18 -4.20
C ASP A 417 39.11 -9.34 -3.09
N ASN A 418 38.51 -9.24 -1.88
CA ASN A 418 39.00 -8.39 -0.77
C ASN A 418 39.25 -6.93 -1.19
N GLU A 419 38.31 -6.34 -1.92
CA GLU A 419 38.47 -5.02 -2.50
C GLU A 419 38.42 -3.87 -1.49
N GLU A 420 39.24 -2.84 -1.72
CA GLU A 420 39.14 -1.55 -1.02
C GLU A 420 37.73 -0.94 -1.17
N PRO A 421 37.21 -0.23 -0.14
CA PRO A 421 35.93 0.49 -0.21
C PRO A 421 35.75 1.35 -1.47
N LYS A 422 36.84 1.94 -1.96
CA LYS A 422 36.88 2.76 -3.17
C LYS A 422 36.44 2.02 -4.44
N LYS A 423 36.81 0.74 -4.58
CA LYS A 423 36.39 -0.09 -5.71
C LYS A 423 34.92 -0.50 -5.61
N VAL A 424 34.45 -0.83 -4.39
CA VAL A 424 33.04 -1.14 -4.13
C VAL A 424 32.16 0.07 -4.48
N LEU A 425 32.54 1.27 -4.01
CA LEU A 425 31.85 2.52 -4.37
C LEU A 425 31.84 2.79 -5.88
N ILE A 426 32.96 2.56 -6.58
CA ILE A 426 33.01 2.66 -8.06
C ILE A 426 32.01 1.68 -8.70
N LYS A 427 32.05 0.39 -8.36
CA LYS A 427 31.17 -0.63 -8.93
C LYS A 427 29.68 -0.39 -8.59
N LEU A 428 29.37 0.22 -7.44
CA LEU A 428 28.01 0.63 -7.08
C LEU A 428 27.56 1.89 -7.84
N SER A 429 28.45 2.87 -8.05
CA SER A 429 28.14 4.07 -8.85
C SER A 429 27.89 3.75 -10.34
N ASP A 430 28.39 2.61 -10.83
CA ASP A 430 28.06 2.05 -12.15
C ASP A 430 26.66 1.39 -12.22
N GLN A 431 25.95 1.24 -11.11
CA GLN A 431 24.57 0.68 -11.09
C GLN A 431 23.48 1.75 -11.18
N LEU A 432 23.85 3.03 -11.07
CA LEU A 432 22.96 4.17 -11.29
C LEU A 432 22.99 4.56 -12.77
N SER A 433 21.86 4.47 -13.46
CA SER A 433 21.72 5.06 -14.79
C SER A 433 21.68 6.59 -14.70
N ASN A 434 22.15 7.27 -15.75
CA ASN A 434 22.06 8.73 -15.91
C ASN A 434 20.61 9.20 -16.21
N GLU A 435 19.59 8.40 -15.89
CA GLU A 435 18.19 8.77 -16.07
C GLU A 435 17.69 9.58 -14.87
N ASP A 436 16.82 10.57 -15.11
CA ASP A 436 16.31 11.53 -14.10
C ASP A 436 15.34 10.95 -13.05
N ASN A 437 15.44 9.65 -12.78
CA ASN A 437 14.79 9.00 -11.66
C ASN A 437 15.53 9.35 -10.36
N SER A 438 15.26 10.56 -9.83
CA SER A 438 15.84 11.10 -8.60
C SER A 438 15.92 10.10 -7.44
N HIS A 439 14.90 9.27 -7.29
CA HIS A 439 14.77 8.30 -6.20
C HIS A 439 15.73 7.09 -6.26
N LEU A 440 16.33 6.75 -7.41
CA LEU A 440 17.21 5.57 -7.53
C LEU A 440 18.41 5.65 -6.58
N GLY A 441 19.02 6.82 -6.42
CA GLY A 441 20.13 7.02 -5.49
C GLY A 441 19.75 6.74 -4.03
N SER A 442 18.55 7.14 -3.62
CA SER A 442 18.01 6.84 -2.29
C SER A 442 17.78 5.35 -2.08
N PHE A 443 17.29 4.65 -3.11
CA PHE A 443 17.00 3.22 -3.03
C PHE A 443 18.28 2.36 -3.06
N LEU A 444 19.29 2.76 -3.83
CA LEU A 444 20.59 2.09 -3.82
C LEU A 444 21.26 2.25 -2.45
N VAL A 445 21.37 3.48 -1.94
CA VAL A 445 22.00 3.75 -0.65
C VAL A 445 21.26 3.04 0.49
N GLU A 446 19.92 3.14 0.57
CA GLU A 446 19.14 2.49 1.63
C GLU A 446 19.38 0.97 1.66
N ALA A 447 19.44 0.31 0.50
CA ALA A 447 19.62 -1.14 0.40
C ALA A 447 21.02 -1.60 0.87
N PHE A 448 22.05 -0.77 0.69
CA PHE A 448 23.41 -1.05 1.15
C PHE A 448 23.79 -0.33 2.48
N PHE A 449 22.86 0.35 3.15
CA PHE A 449 23.18 1.23 4.28
C PHE A 449 23.79 0.52 5.51
N ASN A 450 23.65 -0.80 5.60
CA ASN A 450 24.25 -1.63 6.64
C ASN A 450 25.75 -1.93 6.41
N TYR A 451 26.37 -1.39 5.35
CA TYR A 451 27.77 -1.61 4.98
C TYR A 451 28.63 -0.36 5.17
N ASP A 452 29.78 -0.52 5.85
CA ASP A 452 30.71 0.57 6.17
C ASP A 452 31.17 1.35 4.92
N GLU A 453 31.29 0.68 3.77
CA GLU A 453 31.67 1.32 2.51
C GLU A 453 30.74 2.49 2.11
N ILE A 454 29.46 2.45 2.50
CA ILE A 454 28.46 3.49 2.20
C ILE A 454 28.59 4.72 3.12
N THR A 455 29.15 4.59 4.32
CA THR A 455 29.33 5.70 5.29
C THR A 455 30.79 6.14 5.45
N HIS A 456 31.72 5.50 4.73
CA HIS A 456 33.15 5.81 4.76
C HIS A 456 33.50 7.04 3.88
N TRP A 457 33.23 8.24 4.43
CA TRP A 457 33.33 9.54 3.75
C TRP A 457 34.69 9.84 3.09
N GLU A 458 35.80 9.43 3.70
CA GLU A 458 37.15 9.67 3.17
C GLU A 458 37.34 9.08 1.77
N SER A 459 36.75 7.90 1.50
CA SER A 459 36.79 7.30 0.18
C SER A 459 36.01 8.12 -0.85
N TYR A 460 34.80 8.59 -0.52
CA TYR A 460 34.04 9.51 -1.38
C TYR A 460 34.85 10.78 -1.72
N ILE A 461 35.38 11.48 -0.71
CA ILE A 461 36.20 12.68 -0.90
C ILE A 461 37.39 12.40 -1.82
N SER A 462 38.10 11.28 -1.61
CA SER A 462 39.28 10.92 -2.44
C SER A 462 38.92 10.55 -3.88
N LEU A 463 37.74 9.97 -4.12
CA LEU A 463 37.24 9.66 -5.46
C LEU A 463 36.75 10.93 -6.19
N MET A 464 36.03 11.81 -5.49
CA MET A 464 35.56 13.11 -6.01
C MET A 464 36.71 14.03 -6.39
N ALA A 465 37.82 14.00 -5.64
CA ALA A 465 39.03 14.75 -5.98
C ALA A 465 39.72 14.20 -7.24
N ASN A 466 39.80 12.87 -7.40
CA ASN A 466 40.58 12.20 -8.45
C ASN A 466 40.09 12.48 -9.88
N SER A 467 40.88 13.22 -10.66
CA SER A 467 40.60 13.58 -12.07
C SER A 467 40.62 12.42 -13.07
N LYS A 468 41.07 11.21 -12.68
CA LYS A 468 41.05 10.02 -13.54
C LYS A 468 39.68 9.32 -13.62
N ILE A 469 38.69 9.79 -12.85
CA ILE A 469 37.33 9.25 -12.84
C ILE A 469 36.45 10.10 -13.76
N ALA A 470 35.69 9.45 -14.63
CA ALA A 470 34.74 10.11 -15.54
C ALA A 470 33.67 10.91 -14.76
N ILE A 471 33.21 12.02 -15.36
CA ILE A 471 32.28 12.98 -14.75
C ILE A 471 30.98 12.31 -14.30
N ASP A 472 30.34 11.52 -15.18
CA ASP A 472 29.11 10.76 -14.90
C ASP A 472 29.22 9.92 -13.62
N ARG A 473 30.38 9.27 -13.44
CA ARG A 473 30.66 8.44 -12.27
C ARG A 473 30.95 9.30 -11.04
N GLN A 474 31.60 10.45 -11.18
CA GLN A 474 31.75 11.42 -10.09
C GLN A 474 30.38 11.98 -9.66
N GLU A 475 29.47 12.25 -10.59
CA GLU A 475 28.10 12.67 -10.28
C GLU A 475 27.32 11.58 -9.54
N ASN A 476 27.36 10.33 -10.01
CA ASN A 476 26.76 9.21 -9.28
C ASN A 476 27.37 9.02 -7.88
N LEU A 477 28.67 9.28 -7.70
CA LEU A 477 29.31 9.27 -6.38
C LEU A 477 28.87 10.44 -5.49
N PHE A 478 28.65 11.65 -6.02
CA PHE A 478 28.06 12.78 -5.28
C PHE A 478 26.60 12.49 -4.89
N LYS A 479 25.81 11.92 -5.82
CA LYS A 479 24.42 11.49 -5.60
C LYS A 479 24.35 10.44 -4.49
N MET A 480 25.20 9.41 -4.52
CA MET A 480 25.30 8.41 -3.43
C MET A 480 25.76 9.04 -2.10
N ALA A 481 26.80 9.88 -2.11
CA ALA A 481 27.28 10.54 -0.90
C ALA A 481 26.20 11.41 -0.25
N TYR A 482 25.46 12.19 -1.05
CA TYR A 482 24.31 12.96 -0.59
C TYR A 482 23.26 12.07 0.09
N TYR A 483 22.83 10.98 -0.56
CA TYR A 483 21.81 10.10 0.02
C TYR A 483 22.28 9.40 1.29
N SER A 484 23.57 9.05 1.38
CA SER A 484 24.15 8.41 2.56
C SER A 484 24.28 9.41 3.72
N VAL A 485 24.71 10.65 3.44
CA VAL A 485 24.71 11.76 4.42
C VAL A 485 23.28 12.07 4.89
N TYR A 486 22.30 12.10 3.98
CA TYR A 486 20.88 12.27 4.33
C TYR A 486 20.43 11.19 5.32
N GLN A 487 20.60 9.92 4.97
CA GLN A 487 20.12 8.80 5.78
C GLN A 487 20.87 8.70 7.12
N THR A 488 22.16 9.02 7.15
CA THR A 488 22.95 9.12 8.38
C THR A 488 22.42 10.21 9.31
N LEU A 489 22.14 11.41 8.81
CA LEU A 489 21.78 12.55 9.64
C LEU A 489 20.28 12.59 10.00
N LYS A 490 19.41 12.05 9.15
CA LYS A 490 17.95 12.00 9.37
C LYS A 490 17.41 10.67 9.90
N GLY A 491 18.26 9.64 10.01
CA GLY A 491 17.87 8.31 10.48
C GLY A 491 16.94 7.55 9.53
N CYS A 492 16.65 8.10 8.35
CA CYS A 492 15.72 7.54 7.37
C CYS A 492 16.11 7.96 5.93
N PRO A 493 15.79 7.15 4.91
CA PRO A 493 16.06 7.51 3.51
C PRO A 493 15.17 8.69 3.04
N ARG A 494 15.66 9.51 2.10
CA ARG A 494 14.90 10.63 1.50
C ARG A 494 13.59 10.16 0.86
N HIS A 495 13.57 8.93 0.34
CA HIS A 495 12.40 8.30 -0.24
C HIS A 495 12.13 6.94 0.43
N LEU A 496 11.07 6.87 1.22
CA LEU A 496 10.65 5.67 1.93
C LEU A 496 10.06 4.62 0.98
N ARG A 497 10.47 3.37 1.18
CA ARG A 497 9.87 2.15 0.62
C ARG A 497 8.93 1.48 1.62
N TYR A 498 8.22 0.46 1.15
CA TYR A 498 7.44 -0.41 2.03
C TYR A 498 8.40 -1.17 2.96
N LYS A 499 8.10 -1.17 4.26
CA LYS A 499 8.95 -1.72 5.34
C LYS A 499 10.36 -1.09 5.46
N SER A 500 10.58 0.15 5.01
CA SER A 500 11.82 0.90 5.30
C SER A 500 12.13 0.98 6.79
N ILE A 501 13.41 0.95 7.14
CA ILE A 501 13.89 1.22 8.51
C ILE A 501 13.94 2.74 8.73
N THR A 502 13.47 3.19 9.89
CA THR A 502 13.52 4.61 10.31
C THR A 502 13.92 4.73 11.78
N GLY A 503 15.02 5.41 12.05
CA GLY A 503 15.50 5.79 13.39
C GLY A 503 15.24 7.27 13.72
N PRO A 504 15.78 7.78 14.85
CA PRO A 504 15.79 9.20 15.18
C PRO A 504 16.78 10.00 14.29
N GLU A 505 16.65 11.32 14.28
CA GLU A 505 17.71 12.20 13.73
C GLU A 505 19.01 12.08 14.56
N ALA A 506 20.15 12.32 13.93
CA ALA A 506 21.47 12.10 14.52
C ALA A 506 21.87 13.16 15.56
N SER A 507 22.85 12.84 16.43
CA SER A 507 23.41 13.81 17.38
C SER A 507 24.26 14.87 16.68
N THR A 508 24.50 15.98 17.37
CA THR A 508 25.38 17.07 16.90
C THR A 508 26.79 16.58 16.58
N ASP A 509 27.30 15.56 17.29
CA ASP A 509 28.63 14.98 17.06
C ASP A 509 28.73 14.31 15.68
N VAL A 510 27.64 13.67 15.22
CA VAL A 510 27.57 13.06 13.89
C VAL A 510 27.53 14.15 12.81
N HIS A 511 26.74 15.22 13.01
CA HIS A 511 26.75 16.39 12.14
C HIS A 511 28.15 17.04 12.06
N VAL A 512 28.85 17.18 13.19
CA VAL A 512 30.24 17.68 13.26
C VAL A 512 31.20 16.75 12.51
N ASN A 513 31.06 15.43 12.67
CA ASN A 513 31.90 14.47 11.97
C ASN A 513 31.71 14.53 10.44
N VAL A 514 30.46 14.56 9.96
CA VAL A 514 30.16 14.75 8.52
C VAL A 514 30.67 16.10 8.03
N GLY A 515 30.45 17.17 8.80
CA GLY A 515 30.91 18.53 8.48
C GLY A 515 32.42 18.64 8.30
N ARG A 516 33.21 17.95 9.14
CA ARG A 516 34.67 17.89 9.04
C ARG A 516 35.17 17.32 7.71
N HIS A 517 34.46 16.34 7.14
CA HIS A 517 34.81 15.71 5.87
C HIS A 517 34.32 16.52 4.66
N PHE A 518 33.07 16.98 4.68
CA PHE A 518 32.47 17.62 3.50
C PHE A 518 32.69 19.14 3.44
N LEU A 519 32.34 19.91 4.48
CA LEU A 519 32.37 21.39 4.42
C LEU A 519 33.77 21.94 4.08
N THR A 520 34.81 21.28 4.57
CA THR A 520 36.23 21.60 4.31
C THR A 520 36.64 21.47 2.84
N ASN A 521 36.03 20.54 2.09
CA ASN A 521 36.35 20.25 0.69
C ASN A 521 35.39 20.91 -0.31
N ILE A 522 34.19 21.33 0.13
CA ILE A 522 33.16 21.89 -0.75
C ILE A 522 33.63 23.12 -1.57
N PRO A 523 34.39 24.10 -1.04
CA PRO A 523 34.93 25.20 -1.87
C PRO A 523 35.76 24.71 -3.07
N GLN A 524 36.58 23.67 -2.88
CA GLN A 524 37.37 23.08 -3.97
C GLN A 524 36.48 22.35 -4.98
N PHE A 525 35.45 21.65 -4.52
CA PHE A 525 34.52 20.93 -5.40
C PHE A 525 33.62 21.87 -6.21
N LEU A 526 33.12 22.95 -5.63
CA LEU A 526 32.34 23.96 -6.35
C LEU A 526 33.12 24.52 -7.55
N ASN A 527 34.40 24.84 -7.36
CA ASN A 527 35.22 25.41 -8.44
C ASN A 527 35.70 24.33 -9.43
N LYS A 528 35.98 23.10 -8.97
CA LYS A 528 36.31 21.97 -9.87
C LYS A 528 35.15 21.59 -10.80
N PHE A 529 33.92 21.73 -10.32
CA PHE A 529 32.72 21.23 -11.01
C PHE A 529 31.77 22.33 -11.47
N GLU A 530 32.25 23.57 -11.63
CA GLU A 530 31.45 24.74 -12.00
C GLU A 530 30.59 24.55 -13.25
N ALA A 531 31.04 23.75 -14.21
CA ALA A 531 30.35 23.47 -15.47
C ALA A 531 29.30 22.32 -15.41
N TYR A 532 29.13 21.66 -14.27
CA TYR A 532 28.34 20.42 -14.14
C TYR A 532 27.14 20.59 -13.19
N PRO A 533 25.96 21.00 -13.68
CA PRO A 533 24.81 21.38 -12.86
C PRO A 533 24.36 20.30 -11.87
N GLY A 534 24.29 19.04 -12.31
CA GLY A 534 23.89 17.91 -11.45
C GLY A 534 24.86 17.67 -10.30
N ILE A 535 26.17 17.80 -10.54
CA ILE A 535 27.20 17.73 -9.48
C ILE A 535 27.02 18.91 -8.50
N ILE A 536 26.86 20.13 -9.00
CA ILE A 536 26.64 21.31 -8.15
C ILE A 536 25.38 21.14 -7.28
N ILE A 537 24.26 20.70 -7.86
CA ILE A 537 23.01 20.43 -7.10
C ILE A 537 23.27 19.46 -5.95
N ASN A 538 23.94 18.32 -6.19
CA ASN A 538 24.25 17.35 -5.13
C ASN A 538 25.20 17.92 -4.06
N ILE A 539 26.19 18.74 -4.44
CA ILE A 539 27.08 19.44 -3.48
C ILE A 539 26.28 20.39 -2.58
N LEU A 540 25.36 21.18 -3.15
CA LEU A 540 24.54 22.14 -2.41
C LEU A 540 23.53 21.43 -1.49
N ASP A 541 22.92 20.35 -1.96
CA ASP A 541 21.99 19.52 -1.16
C ASP A 541 22.73 18.85 0.02
N ILE A 542 24.05 18.58 -0.07
CA ILE A 542 24.89 18.18 1.08
C ILE A 542 25.08 19.33 2.10
N VAL A 543 25.36 20.56 1.65
CA VAL A 543 25.51 21.73 2.56
C VAL A 543 24.26 21.91 3.43
N LEU A 544 23.07 21.79 2.82
CA LEU A 544 21.77 22.00 3.48
C LEU A 544 21.46 20.99 4.59
N LEU A 545 22.15 19.85 4.65
CA LEU A 545 21.96 18.83 5.69
C LEU A 545 22.85 19.02 6.93
N ILE A 546 23.95 19.75 6.82
CA ILE A 546 25.01 19.78 7.84
C ILE A 546 24.78 20.94 8.81
N ASN A 547 24.04 20.68 9.89
CA ASN A 547 23.80 21.63 10.97
C ASN A 547 24.85 21.47 12.10
N THR A 548 25.86 22.34 12.15
CA THR A 548 26.96 22.28 13.14
C THR A 548 27.06 23.55 13.99
N SER A 549 27.42 23.39 15.27
CA SER A 549 27.74 24.50 16.18
C SER A 549 29.17 25.04 16.01
N ASP A 550 30.02 24.33 15.27
CA ASP A 550 31.44 24.62 15.11
C ASP A 550 31.70 25.85 14.23
N ASN A 551 32.83 26.51 14.46
CA ASN A 551 33.17 27.77 13.78
C ASN A 551 33.73 27.56 12.36
N TYR A 552 32.87 27.12 11.43
CA TYR A 552 33.14 27.07 10.00
C TYR A 552 33.12 28.45 9.30
N GLY A 553 33.25 29.57 10.04
CA GLY A 553 33.02 30.93 9.56
C GLY A 553 33.78 31.31 8.27
N ASN A 554 35.08 31.01 8.20
CA ASN A 554 35.90 31.28 7.02
C ASN A 554 35.53 30.37 5.83
N ILE A 555 35.18 29.11 6.10
CA ILE A 555 34.75 28.15 5.08
C ILE A 555 33.41 28.58 4.48
N TYR A 556 32.46 29.06 5.31
CA TYR A 556 31.20 29.63 4.84
C TYR A 556 31.39 30.93 4.03
N GLN A 557 32.42 31.73 4.29
CA GLN A 557 32.77 32.89 3.45
C GLN A 557 33.31 32.46 2.09
N ASN A 558 34.19 31.45 2.04
CA ASN A 558 34.67 30.89 0.77
C ASN A 558 33.50 30.29 -0.04
N ILE A 559 32.63 29.50 0.59
CA ILE A 559 31.41 28.98 -0.05
C ILE A 559 30.57 30.14 -0.61
N LEU A 560 30.36 31.21 0.17
CA LEU A 560 29.57 32.37 -0.28
C LEU A 560 30.19 33.10 -1.49
N SER A 561 31.52 33.19 -1.59
CA SER A 561 32.20 33.75 -2.78
C SER A 561 31.91 32.90 -4.01
N ASN A 562 32.15 31.59 -3.90
CA ASN A 562 31.95 30.66 -5.01
C ASN A 562 30.46 30.61 -5.42
N LEU A 563 29.52 30.69 -4.47
CA LEU A 563 28.07 30.79 -4.76
C LEU A 563 27.72 32.07 -5.53
N ASN A 564 28.37 33.19 -5.26
CA ASN A 564 28.15 34.44 -6.00
C ASN A 564 28.65 34.33 -7.45
N GLU A 565 29.81 33.71 -7.66
CA GLU A 565 30.36 33.44 -9.00
C GLU A 565 29.45 32.48 -9.78
N LEU A 566 29.04 31.36 -9.18
CA LEU A 566 28.11 30.40 -9.79
C LEU A 566 26.72 31.00 -10.04
N PHE A 567 26.19 31.85 -9.16
CA PHE A 567 24.88 32.50 -9.37
C PHE A 567 24.92 33.54 -10.50
N ASN A 568 26.10 34.10 -10.83
CA ASN A 568 26.29 34.86 -12.07
C ASN A 568 26.35 33.95 -13.29
N LEU A 569 27.14 32.87 -13.24
CA LEU A 569 27.35 31.93 -14.34
C LEU A 569 26.08 31.18 -14.79
N TYR A 570 25.26 30.72 -13.84
CA TYR A 570 24.15 29.80 -14.15
C TYR A 570 22.89 30.48 -14.67
N GLU A 571 22.24 29.82 -15.63
CA GLU A 571 20.87 30.11 -16.09
C GLU A 571 19.85 29.02 -15.66
N ASN A 572 20.32 27.84 -15.27
CA ASN A 572 19.47 26.72 -14.86
C ASN A 572 18.72 27.04 -13.56
N SER A 573 17.38 26.99 -13.59
CA SER A 573 16.54 27.36 -12.45
C SER A 573 16.71 26.46 -11.22
N GLU A 574 16.96 25.16 -11.38
CA GLU A 574 17.14 24.23 -10.26
C GLU A 574 18.46 24.51 -9.52
N VAL A 575 19.54 24.77 -10.26
CA VAL A 575 20.82 25.21 -9.68
C VAL A 575 20.65 26.55 -8.95
N LEU A 576 19.98 27.53 -9.56
CA LEU A 576 19.74 28.84 -8.96
C LEU A 576 18.84 28.76 -7.71
N GLU A 577 17.81 27.90 -7.70
CA GLU A 577 16.98 27.62 -6.52
C GLU A 577 17.82 26.97 -5.40
N LYS A 578 18.70 26.02 -5.73
CA LYS A 578 19.61 25.38 -4.75
C LYS A 578 20.62 26.37 -4.17
N ILE A 579 21.17 27.27 -4.98
CA ILE A 579 22.03 28.36 -4.48
C ILE A 579 21.23 29.26 -3.54
N ALA A 580 20.01 29.67 -3.89
CA ALA A 580 19.18 30.51 -3.02
C ALA A 580 18.81 29.81 -1.69
N GLU A 581 18.63 28.49 -1.67
CA GLU A 581 18.47 27.71 -0.43
C GLU A 581 19.72 27.75 0.45
N VAL A 582 20.91 27.57 -0.14
CA VAL A 582 22.16 27.64 0.63
C VAL A 582 22.44 29.07 1.11
N LEU A 583 22.18 30.10 0.30
CA LEU A 583 22.28 31.51 0.74
C LEU A 583 21.35 31.80 1.93
N TYR A 584 20.14 31.23 1.94
CA TYR A 584 19.19 31.37 3.06
C TYR A 584 19.68 30.64 4.32
N PHE A 585 20.21 29.43 4.16
CA PHE A 585 20.88 28.68 5.24
C PHE A 585 22.08 29.45 5.83
N LEU A 586 22.94 30.03 4.98
CA LEU A 586 24.09 30.84 5.40
C LEU A 586 23.68 32.15 6.11
N LYS A 587 22.58 32.79 5.67
CA LYS A 587 22.01 33.96 6.35
C LYS A 587 21.58 33.62 7.78
N ASN A 588 20.91 32.47 7.98
CA ASN A 588 20.54 32.00 9.32
C ASN A 588 21.79 31.60 10.13
N ASN A 589 22.80 30.98 9.50
CA ASN A 589 24.09 30.64 10.10
C ASN A 589 25.10 31.81 10.10
N ARG A 590 24.62 32.99 10.52
CA ARG A 590 25.40 34.18 10.91
C ARG A 590 26.17 34.92 9.79
N GLN A 591 26.07 34.55 8.52
CA GLN A 591 26.67 35.32 7.40
C GLN A 591 25.78 36.48 6.88
N VAL A 592 24.85 36.97 7.70
CA VAL A 592 23.79 37.93 7.35
C VAL A 592 24.30 39.13 6.54
N ALA A 593 25.37 39.79 7.00
CA ALA A 593 25.86 41.02 6.39
C ALA A 593 26.43 40.81 4.97
N ASN A 594 27.01 39.64 4.70
CA ASN A 594 27.58 39.33 3.38
C ASN A 594 26.49 38.84 2.40
N VAL A 595 25.52 38.06 2.90
CA VAL A 595 24.35 37.67 2.09
C VAL A 595 23.49 38.89 1.73
N ASN A 596 23.26 39.84 2.65
CA ASN A 596 22.52 41.05 2.34
C ASN A 596 23.17 41.85 1.21
N LYS A 597 24.48 42.15 1.28
CA LYS A 597 25.21 42.87 0.22
C LYS A 597 25.02 42.25 -1.18
N LEU A 598 24.97 40.93 -1.26
CA LEU A 598 24.73 40.20 -2.51
C LEU A 598 23.30 40.44 -3.03
N LEU A 599 22.30 40.42 -2.14
CA LEU A 599 20.91 40.74 -2.48
C LEU A 599 20.78 42.20 -2.92
N ASP A 600 21.44 43.14 -2.23
CA ASP A 600 21.45 44.56 -2.56
C ASP A 600 21.98 44.78 -3.99
N VAL A 601 23.07 44.09 -4.38
CA VAL A 601 23.64 44.15 -5.75
C VAL A 601 22.65 43.67 -6.79
N TYR A 602 22.01 42.50 -6.61
CA TYR A 602 21.03 42.00 -7.59
C TYR A 602 19.76 42.84 -7.66
N SER A 603 19.27 43.36 -6.53
CA SER A 603 18.11 44.26 -6.49
C SER A 603 18.38 45.55 -7.25
N ASN A 604 19.56 46.16 -7.07
CA ASN A 604 19.96 47.35 -7.83
C ASN A 604 20.16 47.04 -9.33
N LEU A 605 20.81 45.93 -9.68
CA LEU A 605 20.98 45.49 -11.07
C LEU A 605 19.63 45.32 -11.79
N TYR A 606 18.65 44.70 -11.12
CA TYR A 606 17.30 44.57 -11.66
C TYR A 606 16.57 45.91 -11.78
N MET A 607 16.67 46.80 -10.78
CA MET A 607 16.03 48.12 -10.87
C MET A 607 16.57 48.92 -12.07
N VAL A 608 17.89 48.92 -12.30
CA VAL A 608 18.49 49.53 -13.51
C VAL A 608 17.96 48.85 -14.78
N LYS A 609 18.11 47.53 -14.90
CA LYS A 609 17.75 46.77 -16.12
C LYS A 609 16.25 46.73 -16.43
N SER A 610 15.39 46.92 -15.43
CA SER A 610 13.94 47.04 -15.60
C SER A 610 13.51 48.40 -16.18
N LEU A 611 14.37 49.43 -16.08
CA LEU A 611 14.14 50.75 -16.67
C LEU A 611 14.76 50.85 -18.08
N GLU A 612 15.84 50.11 -18.36
CA GLU A 612 16.48 49.95 -19.69
C GLU A 612 15.66 49.07 -20.67
N SER A 613 14.33 49.05 -20.55
CA SER A 613 13.44 48.00 -21.09
C SER A 613 13.20 48.00 -22.61
N SER A 614 14.17 48.48 -23.40
CA SER A 614 14.11 48.58 -24.86
C SER A 614 15.22 47.84 -25.61
N GLU A 615 16.35 47.48 -24.96
CA GLU A 615 17.56 47.09 -25.71
C GLU A 615 17.95 45.60 -25.64
N ASN A 616 17.64 44.86 -24.58
CA ASN A 616 17.96 43.42 -24.50
C ASN A 616 16.93 42.56 -23.71
N PRO A 617 15.99 41.90 -24.41
CA PRO A 617 14.99 41.02 -23.77
C PRO A 617 15.56 39.76 -23.09
N GLN A 618 16.72 39.24 -23.56
CA GLN A 618 17.32 38.02 -23.00
C GLN A 618 17.99 38.29 -21.64
N GLU A 619 18.72 39.40 -21.53
CA GLU A 619 19.29 39.84 -20.25
C GLU A 619 18.18 40.08 -19.20
N LEU A 620 17.10 40.77 -19.60
CA LEU A 620 15.95 40.98 -18.72
C LEU A 620 15.28 39.66 -18.28
N LYS A 621 15.20 38.65 -19.16
CA LYS A 621 14.69 37.30 -18.82
C LYS A 621 15.55 36.61 -17.76
N LEU A 622 16.88 36.61 -17.93
CA LEU A 622 17.79 35.96 -16.99
C LEU A 622 17.79 36.64 -15.61
N ILE A 623 17.79 37.98 -15.57
CA ILE A 623 17.72 38.72 -14.30
C ILE A 623 16.35 38.53 -13.64
N SER A 624 15.26 38.55 -14.41
CA SER A 624 13.90 38.27 -13.90
C SER A 624 13.79 36.88 -13.27
N LEU A 625 14.40 35.85 -13.88
CA LEU A 625 14.50 34.51 -13.31
C LEU A 625 15.23 34.55 -11.96
N LYS A 626 16.44 35.10 -11.92
CA LYS A 626 17.27 35.18 -10.70
C LYS A 626 16.58 35.94 -9.56
N ILE A 627 15.94 37.07 -9.86
CA ILE A 627 15.14 37.85 -8.90
C ILE A 627 13.93 37.06 -8.40
N SER A 628 13.19 36.37 -9.27
CA SER A 628 12.01 35.57 -8.88
C SER A 628 12.35 34.42 -7.93
N ILE A 629 13.55 33.85 -8.08
CA ILE A 629 14.10 32.81 -7.20
C ILE A 629 14.54 33.42 -5.86
N LEU A 630 15.30 34.51 -5.85
CA LEU A 630 15.74 35.15 -4.60
C LEU A 630 14.55 35.63 -3.77
N PHE A 631 13.52 36.23 -4.39
CA PHE A 631 12.25 36.61 -3.74
C PHE A 631 11.56 35.45 -3.00
N SER A 632 11.79 34.19 -3.41
CA SER A 632 11.19 33.02 -2.75
C SER A 632 11.76 32.71 -1.37
N LYS A 633 12.98 33.16 -1.09
CA LYS A 633 13.69 32.93 0.19
C LYS A 633 13.93 34.24 0.95
N PHE A 634 14.00 35.38 0.25
CA PHE A 634 14.35 36.68 0.80
C PHE A 634 13.27 37.74 0.52
N ASP A 635 13.11 38.64 1.48
CA ASP A 635 12.34 39.87 1.31
C ASP A 635 13.15 40.87 0.47
N LEU A 636 12.71 41.10 -0.77
CA LEU A 636 13.29 42.09 -1.70
C LEU A 636 12.28 43.20 -2.04
N THR A 637 11.32 43.49 -1.15
CA THR A 637 10.26 44.50 -1.36
C THR A 637 10.75 45.97 -1.34
N GLU A 638 12.06 46.18 -1.39
CA GLU A 638 12.69 47.47 -1.71
C GLU A 638 12.65 47.76 -3.22
N ILE A 639 12.58 46.71 -4.06
CA ILE A 639 12.28 46.85 -5.49
C ILE A 639 10.83 47.33 -5.61
N PRO A 640 10.54 48.45 -6.30
CA PRO A 640 9.18 48.98 -6.43
C PRO A 640 8.24 48.00 -7.15
N TRP A 641 6.94 48.07 -6.81
CA TRP A 641 5.91 47.28 -7.49
C TRP A 641 5.83 47.65 -8.98
N GLU A 642 6.04 48.93 -9.28
CA GLU A 642 6.03 49.52 -10.60
C GLU A 642 7.09 48.90 -11.51
N ASN A 643 8.31 48.68 -10.99
CA ASN A 643 9.41 48.01 -11.69
C ASN A 643 9.11 46.52 -11.92
N LEU A 644 8.44 45.85 -10.98
CA LEU A 644 8.06 44.45 -11.12
C LEU A 644 6.88 44.25 -12.09
N TYR A 645 5.92 45.17 -12.16
CA TYR A 645 4.62 45.02 -12.85
C TYR A 645 4.62 45.53 -14.32
N ILE A 646 5.76 45.46 -15.03
CA ILE A 646 5.92 45.94 -16.42
C ILE A 646 5.41 44.91 -17.49
N TRP A 647 4.65 43.89 -17.10
CA TRP A 647 4.43 42.70 -17.95
C TRP A 647 3.63 42.96 -19.21
N LYS A 648 4.25 42.68 -20.35
CA LYS A 648 3.55 42.43 -21.60
C LYS A 648 3.27 40.92 -21.69
N THR A 649 2.06 40.57 -22.12
CA THR A 649 1.54 39.19 -22.12
C THR A 649 2.28 38.22 -23.06
N ASN A 650 3.10 38.74 -23.97
CA ASN A 650 3.71 37.99 -25.06
C ASN A 650 5.23 37.82 -24.90
N GLU A 651 5.85 38.39 -23.85
CA GLU A 651 7.31 38.40 -23.67
C GLU A 651 7.75 37.41 -22.58
N GLU A 652 8.78 36.60 -22.85
CA GLU A 652 9.10 35.39 -22.07
C GLU A 652 9.45 35.65 -20.59
N TYR A 653 10.00 36.82 -20.26
CA TYR A 653 10.38 37.16 -18.87
C TYR A 653 9.17 37.31 -17.94
N THR A 654 7.98 37.59 -18.49
CA THR A 654 6.72 37.69 -17.74
C THR A 654 6.45 36.43 -16.91
N GLU A 655 6.84 35.25 -17.40
CA GLU A 655 6.71 33.98 -16.67
C GLU A 655 7.46 33.96 -15.32
N HIS A 656 8.59 34.67 -15.22
CA HIS A 656 9.37 34.77 -13.99
C HIS A 656 8.87 35.90 -13.10
N LEU A 657 8.50 37.04 -13.68
CA LEU A 657 8.01 38.18 -12.91
C LEU A 657 6.63 37.91 -12.27
N VAL A 658 5.78 37.07 -12.87
CA VAL A 658 4.57 36.51 -12.21
C VAL A 658 4.92 35.87 -10.85
N VAL A 659 6.00 35.11 -10.78
CA VAL A 659 6.49 34.51 -9.53
C VAL A 659 7.09 35.56 -8.59
N ALA A 660 7.78 36.58 -9.11
CA ALA A 660 8.32 37.68 -8.30
C ALA A 660 7.22 38.52 -7.63
N CYS A 661 6.20 38.98 -8.37
CA CYS A 661 5.09 39.74 -7.79
C CYS A 661 4.28 38.93 -6.78
N LYS A 662 4.05 37.63 -7.02
CA LYS A 662 3.46 36.74 -5.99
C LYS A 662 4.22 36.86 -4.67
N TRP A 663 5.55 36.78 -4.71
CA TRP A 663 6.39 36.89 -3.52
C TRP A 663 6.41 38.31 -2.94
N TYR A 664 6.43 39.36 -3.76
CA TYR A 664 6.29 40.75 -3.31
C TYR A 664 5.00 40.94 -2.48
N LEU A 665 3.86 40.42 -2.95
CA LEU A 665 2.58 40.49 -2.24
C LEU A 665 2.63 39.74 -0.89
N ILE A 666 3.26 38.56 -0.85
CA ILE A 666 3.42 37.74 0.36
C ILE A 666 4.35 38.43 1.38
N TRP A 667 5.49 39.00 0.95
CA TRP A 667 6.41 39.72 1.83
C TRP A 667 5.82 41.06 2.32
N THR A 668 5.08 41.77 1.48
CA THR A 668 4.35 42.99 1.88
C THR A 668 3.28 42.66 2.92
N LEU A 669 2.53 41.55 2.74
CA LEU A 669 1.60 41.05 3.75
C LEU A 669 2.32 40.75 5.07
N ARG A 670 3.45 40.04 5.04
CA ARG A 670 4.28 39.74 6.23
C ARG A 670 4.74 41.02 6.94
N LYS A 671 5.20 42.04 6.22
CA LYS A 671 5.56 43.35 6.82
C LYS A 671 4.39 44.01 7.54
N ILE A 672 3.17 43.95 6.98
CA ILE A 672 1.96 44.48 7.62
C ILE A 672 1.58 43.64 8.86
N ILE A 673 1.72 42.31 8.80
CA ILE A 673 1.43 41.39 9.90
C ILE A 673 2.43 41.57 11.06
N CYS A 674 3.74 41.66 10.79
CA CYS A 674 4.74 41.94 11.83
C CYS A 674 4.48 43.29 12.53
N ASN A 675 3.89 44.27 11.84
CA ASN A 675 3.56 45.60 12.35
C ASN A 675 2.10 45.76 12.83
N ILE A 676 1.42 44.67 13.20
CA ILE A 676 0.01 44.63 13.66
C ILE A 676 -0.38 45.72 14.67
N GLN A 677 0.55 46.18 15.52
CA GLN A 677 0.28 47.21 16.54
C GLN A 677 0.07 48.62 15.96
N LYS A 678 0.55 48.91 14.74
CA LYS A 678 0.37 50.19 14.04
C LYS A 678 0.06 49.94 12.55
N PRO A 679 -1.15 49.42 12.22
CA PRO A 679 -1.50 49.05 10.86
C PRO A 679 -1.66 50.29 9.99
N ASN A 680 -0.71 50.53 9.09
CA ASN A 680 -0.76 51.66 8.16
C ASN A 680 -1.84 51.41 7.09
N ASN A 681 -2.95 52.15 7.17
CA ASN A 681 -4.06 52.04 6.23
C ASN A 681 -3.66 52.30 4.76
N VAL A 682 -2.61 53.09 4.50
CA VAL A 682 -2.10 53.31 3.14
C VAL A 682 -1.45 52.04 2.61
N GLN A 683 -0.55 51.41 3.37
CA GLN A 683 0.08 50.13 2.98
C GLN A 683 -0.95 49.01 2.81
N ILE A 684 -1.99 48.97 3.65
CA ILE A 684 -3.12 48.03 3.53
C ILE A 684 -3.92 48.27 2.24
N ASN A 685 -4.22 49.52 1.90
CA ASN A 685 -4.95 49.86 0.67
C ASN A 685 -4.10 49.57 -0.58
N ASN A 686 -2.80 49.90 -0.56
CA ASN A 686 -1.89 49.64 -1.67
C ASN A 686 -1.72 48.14 -1.91
N LEU A 687 -1.46 47.34 -0.86
CA LEU A 687 -1.40 45.88 -1.00
C LEU A 687 -2.69 45.32 -1.59
N LYS A 688 -3.87 45.80 -1.14
CA LYS A 688 -5.15 45.39 -1.72
C LYS A 688 -5.28 45.75 -3.21
N ALA A 689 -4.87 46.95 -3.60
CA ALA A 689 -4.85 47.36 -5.00
C ALA A 689 -3.92 46.44 -5.84
N HIS A 690 -2.72 46.15 -5.35
CA HIS A 690 -1.74 45.30 -6.05
C HIS A 690 -2.24 43.85 -6.17
N CYS A 691 -2.89 43.31 -5.13
CA CYS A 691 -3.58 42.02 -5.21
C CYS A 691 -4.69 42.02 -6.28
N ASN A 692 -5.58 43.02 -6.29
CA ASN A 692 -6.67 43.12 -7.27
C ASN A 692 -6.14 43.27 -8.71
N ILE A 693 -5.02 43.96 -8.90
CA ILE A 693 -4.34 44.10 -10.19
C ILE A 693 -3.76 42.75 -10.64
N TYR A 694 -3.12 42.03 -9.72
CA TYR A 694 -2.52 40.71 -9.97
C TYR A 694 -3.57 39.65 -10.34
N THR A 695 -4.69 39.53 -9.61
CA THR A 695 -5.73 38.53 -9.93
C THR A 695 -6.37 38.78 -11.29
N ARG A 696 -6.75 40.04 -11.58
CA ARG A 696 -7.30 40.45 -12.89
C ARG A 696 -6.35 40.22 -14.07
N ARG A 697 -5.03 40.25 -13.85
CA ARG A 697 -4.05 39.83 -14.87
C ARG A 697 -3.93 38.32 -14.99
N GLY A 698 -4.17 37.59 -13.90
CA GLY A 698 -4.40 36.14 -13.92
C GLY A 698 -5.58 35.74 -14.81
N ASP A 699 -6.74 36.38 -14.66
CA ASP A 699 -7.91 36.17 -15.53
C ASP A 699 -7.59 36.37 -17.01
N LEU A 700 -6.93 37.49 -17.34
CA LEU A 700 -6.52 37.78 -18.72
C LEU A 700 -5.59 36.69 -19.25
N ILE A 701 -4.58 36.29 -18.47
CA ILE A 701 -3.64 35.21 -18.83
C ILE A 701 -4.36 33.88 -19.05
N PHE A 702 -5.40 33.55 -18.27
CA PHE A 702 -6.20 32.34 -18.48
C PHE A 702 -7.02 32.35 -19.79
N THR A 703 -7.25 33.52 -20.40
CA THR A 703 -7.86 33.62 -21.75
C THR A 703 -6.86 33.52 -22.91
N LEU A 704 -5.54 33.59 -22.64
CA LEU A 704 -4.51 33.52 -23.68
C LEU A 704 -4.28 32.09 -24.18
N SER A 705 -3.71 31.97 -25.37
CA SER A 705 -3.24 30.70 -25.95
C SER A 705 -1.98 30.14 -25.28
N ASN A 706 -1.19 30.97 -24.56
CA ASN A 706 0.05 30.54 -23.91
C ASN A 706 -0.24 29.68 -22.66
N ILE A 707 -0.16 28.35 -22.84
CA ILE A 707 -0.37 27.36 -21.77
C ILE A 707 0.72 27.44 -20.70
N THR A 708 1.98 27.70 -21.05
CA THR A 708 3.12 27.75 -20.10
C THR A 708 2.97 28.90 -19.11
N LEU A 709 2.67 30.11 -19.61
CA LEU A 709 2.41 31.28 -18.78
C LEU A 709 1.13 31.10 -17.94
N GLY A 710 0.07 30.54 -18.53
CA GLY A 710 -1.18 30.24 -17.80
C GLY A 710 -0.98 29.21 -16.68
N PHE A 711 -0.18 28.17 -16.91
CA PHE A 711 0.16 27.17 -15.90
C PHE A 711 1.01 27.75 -14.76
N LYS A 712 2.02 28.57 -15.08
CA LYS A 712 2.81 29.31 -14.06
C LYS A 712 1.95 30.27 -13.25
N MET A 713 1.05 31.00 -13.90
CA MET A 713 0.08 31.88 -13.23
C MET A 713 -0.91 31.11 -12.36
N PHE A 714 -1.39 29.95 -12.81
CA PHE A 714 -2.25 29.06 -12.00
C PHE A 714 -1.55 28.64 -10.70
N ILE A 715 -0.32 28.13 -10.77
CA ILE A 715 0.47 27.78 -9.58
C ILE A 715 0.71 29.00 -8.70
N ALA A 716 1.07 30.15 -9.30
CA ALA A 716 1.40 31.36 -8.56
C ALA A 716 0.18 31.94 -7.81
N LEU A 717 -1.02 31.93 -8.41
CA LEU A 717 -2.28 32.27 -7.73
C LEU A 717 -2.61 31.26 -6.62
N THR A 718 -2.47 29.97 -6.90
CA THR A 718 -2.72 28.90 -5.90
C THR A 718 -1.88 29.13 -4.64
N GLU A 719 -0.59 29.39 -4.81
CA GLU A 719 0.35 29.65 -3.72
C GLU A 719 0.11 31.01 -3.05
N LEU A 720 -0.29 32.05 -3.79
CA LEU A 720 -0.67 33.36 -3.23
C LEU A 720 -1.85 33.23 -2.27
N TYR A 721 -2.95 32.66 -2.75
CA TYR A 721 -4.19 32.47 -1.97
C TYR A 721 -3.95 31.57 -0.76
N LYS A 722 -3.23 30.46 -0.94
CA LYS A 722 -2.85 29.55 0.16
C LYS A 722 -2.01 30.26 1.22
N LYS A 723 -0.96 30.99 0.82
CA LYS A 723 -0.09 31.71 1.76
C LYS A 723 -0.83 32.83 2.49
N PHE A 724 -1.67 33.62 1.81
CA PHE A 724 -2.50 34.61 2.49
C PHE A 724 -3.38 33.97 3.58
N ALA A 725 -4.03 32.83 3.29
CA ALA A 725 -4.82 32.11 4.28
C ALA A 725 -3.97 31.57 5.46
N GLU A 726 -2.80 30.99 5.20
CA GLU A 726 -1.87 30.50 6.23
C GLU A 726 -1.31 31.61 7.14
N GLU A 727 -0.94 32.76 6.58
CA GLU A 727 -0.45 33.91 7.35
C GLU A 727 -1.57 34.52 8.21
N PHE A 728 -2.82 34.61 7.70
CA PHE A 728 -3.97 35.04 8.51
C PHE A 728 -4.35 34.06 9.62
N GLN A 729 -4.15 32.75 9.44
CA GLN A 729 -4.45 31.73 10.47
C GLN A 729 -3.55 31.83 11.71
N GLN A 730 -2.35 32.41 11.58
CA GLN A 730 -1.43 32.62 12.69
C GLN A 730 -1.87 33.77 13.62
N ILE A 731 -2.75 34.66 13.16
CA ILE A 731 -3.17 35.86 13.90
C ILE A 731 -4.41 35.56 14.75
N ILE A 732 -4.18 35.18 16.01
CA ILE A 732 -5.25 34.78 16.97
C ILE A 732 -6.29 35.91 17.20
N GLN A 733 -5.88 37.18 17.08
CA GLN A 733 -6.76 38.36 17.22
C GLN A 733 -6.43 39.40 16.14
N SER A 734 -6.93 39.21 14.91
CA SER A 734 -6.72 40.17 13.82
C SER A 734 -7.53 41.47 14.03
N PRO A 735 -6.91 42.67 13.99
CA PRO A 735 -7.65 43.93 13.94
C PRO A 735 -8.61 43.97 12.74
N LYS A 736 -9.80 44.58 12.91
CA LYS A 736 -10.83 44.70 11.85
C LYS A 736 -10.35 45.40 10.57
N THR A 737 -9.24 46.14 10.63
CA THR A 737 -8.57 46.72 9.46
C THR A 737 -7.94 45.67 8.55
N LEU A 738 -7.44 44.56 9.10
CA LEU A 738 -6.84 43.46 8.35
C LEU A 738 -7.86 42.53 7.69
N ASP A 739 -9.12 42.50 8.15
CA ASP A 739 -10.19 41.77 7.45
C ASP A 739 -10.34 42.21 5.98
N LYS A 740 -9.99 43.46 5.67
CA LYS A 740 -9.99 44.01 4.30
C LYS A 740 -9.01 43.32 3.34
N LEU A 741 -7.99 42.65 3.86
CA LEU A 741 -6.93 41.94 3.12
C LEU A 741 -7.16 40.42 2.99
N LYS A 742 -8.24 39.88 3.58
CA LYS A 742 -8.60 38.46 3.42
C LYS A 742 -9.05 38.19 1.99
N LEU A 743 -8.10 37.74 1.16
CA LEU A 743 -8.36 37.36 -0.22
C LEU A 743 -9.34 36.18 -0.28
N LYS A 744 -10.31 36.29 -1.18
CA LYS A 744 -11.23 35.23 -1.61
C LYS A 744 -11.26 35.26 -3.13
N MET A 745 -11.54 34.12 -3.75
CA MET A 745 -11.87 34.11 -5.17
C MET A 745 -13.24 34.76 -5.36
N GLY A 746 -13.31 35.73 -6.28
CA GLY A 746 -14.53 36.46 -6.63
C GLY A 746 -15.18 35.87 -7.88
N GLU A 747 -15.54 36.73 -8.83
CA GLU A 747 -16.02 36.32 -10.16
C GLU A 747 -14.97 35.45 -10.89
N ASP A 748 -13.69 35.76 -10.67
CA ASP A 748 -12.45 35.08 -11.05
C ASP A 748 -12.46 33.56 -10.75
N GLU A 749 -13.24 33.11 -9.74
CA GLU A 749 -13.32 31.72 -9.30
C GLU A 749 -13.71 30.76 -10.44
N ASN A 750 -14.67 31.17 -11.28
CA ASN A 750 -15.16 30.33 -12.38
C ASN A 750 -14.04 29.99 -13.37
N ARG A 751 -13.28 31.01 -13.80
CA ARG A 751 -12.20 30.87 -14.78
C ARG A 751 -11.04 30.03 -14.26
N TYR A 752 -10.68 30.20 -12.99
CA TYR A 752 -9.63 29.39 -12.36
C TYR A 752 -9.97 27.88 -12.37
N PHE A 753 -11.19 27.50 -11.97
CA PHE A 753 -11.62 26.09 -11.99
C PHE A 753 -11.95 25.56 -13.39
N GLU A 754 -12.35 26.41 -14.33
CA GLU A 754 -12.48 26.06 -15.75
C GLU A 754 -11.11 25.77 -16.39
N TYR A 755 -10.10 26.61 -16.12
CA TYR A 755 -8.73 26.42 -16.59
C TYR A 755 -8.14 25.12 -16.04
N LEU A 756 -8.35 24.82 -14.75
CA LEU A 756 -7.98 23.54 -14.14
C LEU A 756 -8.55 22.34 -14.91
N GLY A 757 -9.84 22.36 -15.24
CA GLY A 757 -10.47 21.29 -16.03
C GLY A 757 -9.90 21.20 -17.46
N LYS A 758 -10.13 22.25 -18.25
CA LYS A 758 -9.91 22.26 -19.71
C LYS A 758 -8.44 22.36 -20.14
N LYS A 759 -7.58 23.00 -19.36
CA LYS A 759 -6.18 23.30 -19.73
C LYS A 759 -5.15 22.51 -18.92
N ILE A 760 -5.51 21.99 -17.74
CA ILE A 760 -4.61 21.19 -16.89
C ILE A 760 -5.00 19.71 -16.85
N ILE A 761 -6.23 19.35 -16.45
CA ILE A 761 -6.63 17.95 -16.28
C ILE A 761 -6.78 17.24 -17.64
N GLU A 762 -7.53 17.82 -18.57
CA GLU A 762 -7.83 17.23 -19.89
C GLU A 762 -6.62 17.23 -20.85
N ASN A 763 -5.64 18.11 -20.61
CA ASN A 763 -4.43 18.24 -21.41
C ASN A 763 -3.51 17.01 -21.25
N LYS A 764 -2.98 16.46 -22.34
CA LYS A 764 -2.10 15.28 -22.32
C LYS A 764 -0.61 15.62 -22.14
N ASP A 765 -0.21 16.85 -22.42
CA ASP A 765 1.19 17.27 -22.47
C ASP A 765 1.73 17.66 -21.09
N ILE A 766 0.85 17.90 -20.12
CA ILE A 766 1.19 18.23 -18.73
C ILE A 766 1.42 16.93 -17.94
N SER A 767 2.54 16.87 -17.20
CA SER A 767 2.93 15.68 -16.46
C SER A 767 1.89 15.28 -15.40
N ILE A 768 1.77 13.98 -15.13
CA ILE A 768 0.85 13.44 -14.12
C ILE A 768 1.15 14.03 -12.72
N LYS A 769 2.43 14.30 -12.40
CA LYS A 769 2.84 14.93 -11.13
C LYS A 769 2.30 16.36 -11.02
N ASP A 770 2.35 17.11 -12.12
CA ASP A 770 1.92 18.51 -12.19
C ASP A 770 0.41 18.65 -12.14
N LYS A 771 -0.33 17.79 -12.85
CA LYS A 771 -1.78 17.66 -12.70
C LYS A 771 -2.19 17.38 -11.26
N GLN A 772 -1.50 16.43 -10.61
CA GLN A 772 -1.74 16.11 -9.20
C GLN A 772 -1.44 17.33 -8.30
N ARG A 773 -0.31 18.03 -8.48
CA ARG A 773 0.01 19.27 -7.73
C ARG A 773 -1.11 20.31 -7.87
N CYS A 774 -1.57 20.56 -9.08
CA CYS A 774 -2.61 21.56 -9.35
C CYS A 774 -3.98 21.17 -8.77
N VAL A 775 -4.39 19.89 -8.88
CA VAL A 775 -5.65 19.41 -8.28
C VAL A 775 -5.58 19.41 -6.76
N VAL A 776 -4.45 19.02 -6.14
CA VAL A 776 -4.26 19.13 -4.69
C VAL A 776 -4.37 20.58 -4.23
N GLY A 777 -3.67 21.50 -4.89
CA GLY A 777 -3.72 22.92 -4.54
C GLY A 777 -5.13 23.50 -4.65
N ALA A 778 -5.87 23.17 -5.70
CA ALA A 778 -7.26 23.60 -5.86
C ALA A 778 -8.19 23.03 -4.76
N VAL A 779 -7.99 21.77 -4.35
CA VAL A 779 -8.70 21.16 -3.21
C VAL A 779 -8.35 21.87 -1.89
N GLU A 780 -7.08 22.22 -1.67
CA GLU A 780 -6.65 23.00 -0.49
C GLU A 780 -7.32 24.38 -0.42
N LEU A 781 -7.47 25.10 -1.55
CA LEU A 781 -8.15 26.41 -1.57
C LEU A 781 -9.63 26.32 -1.16
N ILE A 782 -10.31 25.23 -1.50
CA ILE A 782 -11.69 24.97 -1.05
C ILE A 782 -11.71 24.68 0.46
N TRP A 783 -10.79 23.86 0.98
CA TRP A 783 -10.68 23.58 2.42
C TRP A 783 -10.31 24.81 3.26
N LEU A 784 -9.50 25.72 2.71
CA LEU A 784 -9.15 27.00 3.31
C LEU A 784 -10.28 28.04 3.22
N THR A 785 -11.41 27.72 2.57
CA THR A 785 -12.58 28.59 2.34
C THR A 785 -12.27 29.86 1.52
N VAL A 786 -11.19 29.81 0.73
CA VAL A 786 -10.85 30.85 -0.26
C VAL A 786 -11.72 30.69 -1.52
N ALA A 787 -11.93 29.43 -1.93
CA ALA A 787 -12.93 29.01 -2.89
C ALA A 787 -14.18 28.44 -2.19
N SER A 788 -15.29 28.41 -2.90
CA SER A 788 -16.57 27.85 -2.47
C SER A 788 -16.56 26.31 -2.52
N SER A 789 -17.33 25.67 -1.64
CA SER A 789 -17.42 24.20 -1.60
C SER A 789 -18.12 23.57 -2.80
N GLU A 790 -18.71 24.37 -3.69
CA GLU A 790 -19.37 23.89 -4.91
C GLU A 790 -18.33 23.51 -5.98
N ARG A 791 -17.12 24.10 -5.95
CA ARG A 791 -16.03 23.83 -6.91
C ARG A 791 -15.42 22.44 -6.84
N PHE A 792 -15.81 21.62 -5.85
CA PHE A 792 -15.57 20.19 -5.90
C PHE A 792 -16.18 19.56 -7.15
N ILE A 793 -17.31 20.07 -7.68
CA ILE A 793 -17.95 19.57 -8.91
C ILE A 793 -17.00 19.68 -10.11
N ASN A 794 -16.33 20.83 -10.27
CA ASN A 794 -15.37 21.08 -11.34
C ASN A 794 -14.21 20.08 -11.36
N ILE A 795 -13.87 19.46 -10.22
CA ILE A 795 -12.84 18.41 -10.09
C ILE A 795 -13.47 17.02 -10.22
N PHE A 796 -14.58 16.78 -9.52
CA PHE A 796 -15.23 15.47 -9.39
C PHE A 796 -15.77 14.94 -10.72
N LYS A 797 -16.12 15.81 -11.68
CA LYS A 797 -16.54 15.37 -13.03
C LYS A 797 -15.47 14.58 -13.79
N HIS A 798 -14.19 14.82 -13.49
CA HIS A 798 -13.05 14.12 -14.10
C HIS A 798 -12.72 12.77 -13.41
N TYR A 799 -13.45 12.37 -12.37
CA TYR A 799 -13.13 11.21 -11.53
C TYR A 799 -13.06 9.88 -12.29
N HIS A 800 -13.87 9.70 -13.35
CA HIS A 800 -13.82 8.50 -14.18
C HIS A 800 -12.77 8.57 -15.28
N SER A 801 -12.74 9.66 -16.06
CA SER A 801 -11.84 9.83 -17.21
C SER A 801 -10.36 9.85 -16.81
N HIS A 802 -10.04 10.48 -15.67
CA HIS A 802 -8.67 10.61 -15.15
C HIS A 802 -8.45 9.83 -13.84
N PHE A 803 -9.18 8.72 -13.64
CA PHE A 803 -9.12 7.92 -12.40
C PHE A 803 -7.69 7.51 -12.00
N ASN A 804 -6.87 7.09 -12.97
CA ASN A 804 -5.49 6.67 -12.73
C ASN A 804 -4.56 7.85 -12.36
N GLU A 805 -4.90 9.07 -12.75
CA GLU A 805 -4.08 10.27 -12.55
C GLU A 805 -4.46 10.99 -11.25
N ILE A 806 -5.76 11.21 -10.99
CA ILE A 806 -6.25 12.05 -9.87
C ILE A 806 -7.29 11.36 -8.99
N GLY A 807 -7.70 10.12 -9.30
CA GLY A 807 -8.80 9.44 -8.60
C GLY A 807 -8.58 9.27 -7.09
N TYR A 808 -7.33 9.07 -6.64
CA TYR A 808 -7.01 8.97 -5.22
C TYR A 808 -7.19 10.29 -4.45
N ILE A 809 -6.97 11.44 -5.11
CA ILE A 809 -7.17 12.78 -4.53
C ILE A 809 -8.66 13.01 -4.31
N ILE A 810 -9.49 12.54 -5.25
CA ILE A 810 -10.95 12.60 -5.17
C ILE A 810 -11.48 11.63 -4.10
N GLU A 811 -10.95 10.41 -4.00
CA GLU A 811 -11.28 9.47 -2.89
C GLU A 811 -10.99 10.09 -1.51
N ASP A 812 -9.80 10.66 -1.31
CA ASP A 812 -9.41 11.25 -0.02
C ASP A 812 -10.19 12.55 0.28
N ALA A 813 -10.51 13.37 -0.73
CA ALA A 813 -11.38 14.53 -0.57
C ALA A 813 -12.82 14.13 -0.17
N LEU A 814 -13.37 13.04 -0.73
CA LEU A 814 -14.67 12.49 -0.33
C LEU A 814 -14.64 11.93 1.10
N VAL A 815 -13.52 11.32 1.54
CA VAL A 815 -13.34 10.90 2.93
C VAL A 815 -13.37 12.10 3.88
N ASP A 816 -12.70 13.21 3.54
CA ASP A 816 -12.64 14.39 4.39
C ASP A 816 -13.90 15.29 4.30
N LEU A 817 -14.75 15.12 3.28
CA LEU A 817 -16.11 15.68 3.23
C LEU A 817 -17.12 14.91 4.10
N LYS A 818 -16.80 13.69 4.54
CA LYS A 818 -17.72 12.85 5.31
C LYS A 818 -18.24 13.48 6.62
N PRO A 819 -17.43 14.17 7.45
CA PRO A 819 -17.91 14.82 8.68
C PRO A 819 -18.89 15.99 8.46
N TYR A 820 -19.07 16.43 7.21
CA TYR A 820 -19.88 17.59 6.83
C TYR A 820 -21.24 17.25 6.24
N ASP A 821 -21.51 15.99 5.94
CA ASP A 821 -22.73 15.53 5.23
C ASP A 821 -22.96 16.15 3.84
N ARG A 822 -21.94 16.82 3.27
CA ARG A 822 -22.02 17.45 1.94
C ARG A 822 -21.65 16.51 0.79
N HIS A 823 -21.04 15.37 1.09
CA HIS A 823 -20.51 14.45 0.08
C HIS A 823 -21.59 13.89 -0.85
N HIS A 824 -22.76 13.51 -0.33
CA HIS A 824 -23.93 13.10 -1.13
C HIS A 824 -24.39 14.18 -2.11
N ASN A 825 -24.69 15.38 -1.61
CA ASN A 825 -25.22 16.47 -2.43
C ASN A 825 -24.19 16.94 -3.49
N LEU A 826 -22.90 16.97 -3.17
CA LEU A 826 -21.84 17.28 -4.14
C LEU A 826 -21.69 16.19 -5.21
N ILE A 827 -21.80 14.90 -4.88
CA ILE A 827 -21.80 13.81 -5.87
C ILE A 827 -23.05 13.92 -6.76
N MET A 828 -24.24 14.11 -6.18
CA MET A 828 -25.50 14.23 -6.92
C MET A 828 -25.44 15.41 -7.91
N ARG A 829 -25.02 16.59 -7.43
CA ARG A 829 -24.81 17.78 -8.26
C ARG A 829 -23.76 17.54 -9.34
N THR A 830 -22.64 16.88 -9.04
CA THR A 830 -21.61 16.57 -10.06
C THR A 830 -22.18 15.75 -11.21
N ILE A 831 -22.88 14.66 -10.90
CA ILE A 831 -23.44 13.75 -11.90
C ILE A 831 -24.57 14.47 -12.67
N PHE A 832 -25.35 15.33 -12.03
CA PHE A 832 -26.42 16.11 -12.67
C PHE A 832 -25.90 17.30 -13.51
N GLU A 833 -24.79 17.92 -13.14
CA GLU A 833 -24.12 18.97 -13.93
C GLU A 833 -23.54 18.36 -15.22
N VAL A 834 -22.84 17.22 -15.14
CA VAL A 834 -22.38 16.48 -16.33
C VAL A 834 -23.56 16.02 -17.19
N TYR A 835 -24.71 15.65 -16.59
CA TYR A 835 -25.92 15.35 -17.35
C TYR A 835 -26.48 16.58 -18.09
N LYS A 836 -26.47 17.77 -17.47
CA LYS A 836 -26.83 19.03 -18.15
C LYS A 836 -25.85 19.38 -19.27
N ASP A 837 -24.54 19.28 -19.02
CA ASP A 837 -23.50 19.53 -20.02
C ASP A 837 -23.68 18.67 -21.28
N ILE A 838 -24.25 17.47 -21.17
CA ILE A 838 -24.60 16.60 -22.31
C ILE A 838 -25.93 17.04 -22.92
N ARG A 839 -26.98 17.16 -22.10
CA ARG A 839 -28.34 17.56 -22.51
C ARG A 839 -28.39 18.89 -23.25
N ASP A 840 -27.55 19.85 -22.87
CA ASP A 840 -27.59 21.22 -23.38
C ASP A 840 -26.66 21.42 -24.60
N LYS A 841 -25.89 20.38 -24.99
CA LYS A 841 -25.18 20.31 -26.29
C LYS A 841 -26.02 19.72 -27.42
N HIS A 842 -26.96 18.83 -27.12
CA HIS A 842 -27.66 17.99 -28.10
C HIS A 842 -29.17 18.16 -27.98
N GLU A 843 -29.84 18.64 -29.03
CA GLU A 843 -31.30 18.83 -29.04
C GLU A 843 -32.09 17.54 -28.73
N SER A 844 -31.51 16.39 -29.09
CA SER A 844 -31.93 15.06 -28.63
C SER A 844 -30.70 14.19 -28.40
N PHE A 845 -30.61 13.54 -27.24
CA PHE A 845 -29.52 12.62 -26.90
C PHE A 845 -30.06 11.26 -26.44
N SER A 846 -29.29 10.21 -26.71
CA SER A 846 -29.55 8.84 -26.28
C SER A 846 -28.71 8.47 -25.06
N MET A 847 -29.23 7.60 -24.21
CA MET A 847 -28.43 7.05 -23.12
C MET A 847 -27.33 6.08 -23.59
N ASP A 848 -27.30 5.70 -24.87
CA ASP A 848 -26.24 4.88 -25.46
C ASP A 848 -25.19 5.66 -26.25
N ASP A 849 -25.23 6.99 -26.22
CA ASP A 849 -24.18 7.84 -26.79
C ASP A 849 -22.87 7.76 -25.98
N ALA A 850 -21.76 8.18 -26.58
CA ALA A 850 -20.44 8.09 -25.94
C ALA A 850 -20.36 8.91 -24.63
N GLU A 851 -20.86 10.14 -24.63
CA GLU A 851 -20.90 10.98 -23.42
C GLU A 851 -21.85 10.39 -22.36
N SER A 852 -23.02 9.88 -22.76
CA SER A 852 -23.95 9.18 -21.86
C SER A 852 -23.37 7.91 -21.24
N LYS A 853 -22.52 7.17 -21.98
CA LYS A 853 -21.76 6.03 -21.46
C LYS A 853 -20.67 6.44 -20.47
N LEU A 854 -20.02 7.60 -20.68
CA LEU A 854 -19.09 8.18 -19.70
C LEU A 854 -19.83 8.61 -18.43
N LEU A 855 -21.00 9.25 -18.54
CA LEU A 855 -21.86 9.63 -17.41
C LEU A 855 -22.31 8.41 -16.59
N LYS A 856 -22.83 7.36 -17.24
CA LYS A 856 -23.16 6.06 -16.59
C LYS A 856 -21.95 5.50 -15.85
N SER A 857 -20.76 5.56 -16.46
CA SER A 857 -19.52 5.04 -15.88
C SER A 857 -18.98 5.88 -14.72
N LEU A 858 -19.17 7.20 -14.75
CA LEU A 858 -18.89 8.12 -13.64
C LEU A 858 -19.81 7.83 -12.44
N ALA A 859 -21.11 7.69 -12.66
CA ALA A 859 -22.07 7.33 -11.61
C ALA A 859 -21.74 5.97 -10.98
N LYS A 860 -21.41 4.96 -11.79
CA LYS A 860 -20.94 3.66 -11.31
C LYS A 860 -19.60 3.74 -10.57
N GLN A 861 -18.68 4.62 -10.99
CA GLN A 861 -17.41 4.83 -10.29
C GLN A 861 -17.64 5.46 -8.91
N PHE A 862 -18.61 6.37 -8.76
CA PHE A 862 -19.03 6.90 -7.46
C PHE A 862 -19.75 5.87 -6.58
N SER A 863 -20.66 5.05 -7.12
CA SER A 863 -21.41 4.08 -6.30
C SER A 863 -20.54 2.96 -5.71
N LEU A 864 -19.33 2.75 -6.24
CA LEU A 864 -18.32 1.81 -5.72
C LEU A 864 -17.38 2.41 -4.64
N VAL A 865 -17.51 3.70 -4.29
CA VAL A 865 -16.63 4.37 -3.32
C VAL A 865 -16.92 3.93 -1.89
N LYS A 866 -16.14 2.96 -1.38
CA LYS A 866 -16.33 2.33 -0.05
C LYS A 866 -16.37 3.28 1.16
N SER A 867 -15.89 4.52 1.04
CA SER A 867 -15.96 5.51 2.11
C SER A 867 -17.35 6.16 2.24
N VAL A 868 -18.16 6.13 1.18
CA VAL A 868 -19.51 6.71 1.08
C VAL A 868 -20.55 5.60 1.18
N LYS A 869 -21.68 5.86 1.85
CA LYS A 869 -22.88 5.02 1.82
C LYS A 869 -23.99 5.82 1.14
N PHE A 870 -24.56 5.31 0.05
CA PHE A 870 -25.67 5.98 -0.64
C PHE A 870 -26.99 5.49 -0.05
N GLU A 871 -27.51 6.27 0.88
CA GLU A 871 -28.74 5.99 1.62
C GLU A 871 -29.98 6.51 0.87
N LEU A 872 -31.18 6.10 1.31
CA LEU A 872 -32.45 6.43 0.64
C LEU A 872 -32.60 7.92 0.25
N GLU A 873 -32.20 8.85 1.11
CA GLU A 873 -32.37 10.30 0.86
C GLU A 873 -31.67 10.77 -0.42
N PHE A 874 -30.47 10.27 -0.73
CA PHE A 874 -29.75 10.57 -1.98
C PHE A 874 -30.55 10.10 -3.20
N VAL A 875 -31.19 8.94 -3.13
CA VAL A 875 -32.02 8.43 -4.23
C VAL A 875 -33.32 9.22 -4.37
N LEU A 876 -33.92 9.68 -3.26
CA LEU A 876 -35.10 10.55 -3.28
C LEU A 876 -34.78 11.95 -3.85
N GLU A 877 -33.61 12.52 -3.55
CA GLU A 877 -33.10 13.76 -4.17
C GLU A 877 -32.94 13.58 -5.68
N GLY A 878 -32.30 12.49 -6.12
CA GLY A 878 -32.13 12.16 -7.54
C GLY A 878 -33.46 11.97 -8.30
N ILE A 879 -34.46 11.34 -7.67
CA ILE A 879 -35.83 11.23 -8.22
C ILE A 879 -36.49 12.60 -8.34
N GLN A 880 -36.34 13.47 -7.32
CA GLN A 880 -36.91 14.82 -7.34
C GLN A 880 -36.27 15.69 -8.44
N ILE A 881 -34.96 15.58 -8.65
CA ILE A 881 -34.23 16.24 -9.74
C ILE A 881 -34.69 15.72 -11.11
N ALA A 882 -34.79 14.40 -11.28
CA ALA A 882 -35.18 13.80 -12.56
C ALA A 882 -36.64 14.12 -12.96
N LEU A 883 -37.54 14.28 -12.00
CA LEU A 883 -38.96 14.60 -12.23
C LEU A 883 -39.26 16.11 -12.24
N SER A 884 -38.26 17.00 -12.13
CA SER A 884 -38.48 18.45 -12.11
C SER A 884 -38.81 19.05 -13.48
N ASP A 885 -38.37 18.39 -14.55
CA ASP A 885 -38.45 18.81 -15.95
C ASP A 885 -38.54 17.54 -16.81
N GLU A 886 -39.32 17.54 -17.88
CA GLU A 886 -39.39 16.40 -18.81
C GLU A 886 -38.01 16.10 -19.43
N LYS A 887 -37.20 17.14 -19.66
CA LYS A 887 -35.81 17.01 -20.16
C LYS A 887 -34.85 16.34 -19.17
N ASN A 888 -35.24 16.16 -17.91
CA ASN A 888 -34.42 15.51 -16.88
C ASN A 888 -34.73 14.02 -16.70
N LEU A 889 -35.74 13.48 -17.38
CA LEU A 889 -36.22 12.10 -17.16
C LEU A 889 -35.18 11.02 -17.50
N LEU A 890 -34.23 11.26 -18.41
CA LEU A 890 -33.19 10.29 -18.76
C LEU A 890 -32.15 10.11 -17.63
N PHE A 891 -32.05 11.07 -16.70
CA PHE A 891 -31.17 10.98 -15.52
C PHE A 891 -31.49 9.76 -14.64
N LEU A 892 -32.73 9.28 -14.66
CA LEU A 892 -33.13 8.06 -13.93
C LEU A 892 -32.30 6.83 -14.32
N TYR A 893 -31.92 6.67 -15.60
CA TYR A 893 -31.06 5.55 -16.00
C TYR A 893 -29.70 5.59 -15.28
N THR A 894 -29.09 6.78 -15.16
CA THR A 894 -27.84 7.01 -14.43
C THR A 894 -28.00 6.73 -12.93
N LEU A 895 -29.12 7.16 -12.33
CA LEU A 895 -29.44 6.95 -10.92
C LEU A 895 -29.55 5.46 -10.53
N THR A 896 -29.83 4.56 -11.48
CA THR A 896 -29.93 3.11 -11.18
C THR A 896 -28.66 2.50 -10.59
N HIS A 897 -27.48 3.09 -10.84
CA HIS A 897 -26.20 2.61 -10.31
C HIS A 897 -26.06 2.72 -8.77
N PHE A 898 -26.94 3.47 -8.10
CA PHE A 898 -26.95 3.62 -6.64
C PHE A 898 -27.95 2.70 -5.93
N LEU A 899 -28.82 2.00 -6.68
CA LEU A 899 -29.86 1.12 -6.13
C LEU A 899 -29.33 -0.20 -5.54
N GLU A 900 -28.05 -0.52 -5.70
CA GLU A 900 -27.43 -1.71 -5.09
C GLU A 900 -27.09 -1.50 -3.61
N GLY A 901 -26.98 -0.24 -3.15
CA GLY A 901 -26.71 0.10 -1.75
C GLY A 901 -27.94 0.09 -0.82
N LEU A 902 -29.16 0.12 -1.39
CA LEU A 902 -30.41 0.19 -0.62
C LEU A 902 -30.90 -1.19 -0.15
N THR A 903 -31.50 -1.22 1.04
CA THR A 903 -32.32 -2.33 1.54
C THR A 903 -33.62 -2.47 0.73
N GLN A 904 -34.31 -3.60 0.89
CA GLN A 904 -35.59 -3.83 0.21
C GLN A 904 -36.68 -2.84 0.68
N ASP A 905 -36.72 -2.52 1.97
CA ASP A 905 -37.70 -1.59 2.53
C ASP A 905 -37.51 -0.15 2.00
N GLU A 906 -36.26 0.31 1.93
CA GLU A 906 -35.91 1.59 1.29
C GLU A 906 -36.31 1.62 -0.19
N LYS A 907 -36.11 0.52 -0.93
CA LYS A 907 -36.56 0.42 -2.32
C LYS A 907 -38.07 0.54 -2.46
N ASP A 908 -38.85 -0.10 -1.60
CA ASP A 908 -40.30 0.00 -1.64
C ASP A 908 -40.82 1.38 -1.14
N ILE A 909 -40.05 2.13 -0.34
CA ILE A 909 -40.31 3.56 -0.07
C ILE A 909 -40.01 4.43 -1.31
N ALA A 910 -38.83 4.29 -1.92
CA ALA A 910 -38.47 5.01 -3.15
C ALA A 910 -39.46 4.75 -4.30
N LYS A 911 -39.97 3.52 -4.38
CA LYS A 911 -40.97 3.05 -5.34
C LYS A 911 -42.33 3.74 -5.15
N LYS A 912 -42.80 3.87 -3.90
CA LYS A 912 -44.00 4.67 -3.59
C LYS A 912 -43.77 6.15 -3.93
N TYR A 913 -42.59 6.70 -3.63
CA TYR A 913 -42.26 8.10 -3.91
C TYR A 913 -42.27 8.43 -5.41
N ILE A 914 -41.59 7.63 -6.25
CA ILE A 914 -41.57 7.85 -7.70
C ILE A 914 -42.95 7.65 -8.32
N GLN A 915 -43.74 6.65 -7.88
CA GLN A 915 -45.12 6.48 -8.34
C GLN A 915 -45.99 7.71 -8.07
N THR A 916 -45.93 8.29 -6.86
CA THR A 916 -46.72 9.46 -6.50
C THR A 916 -46.26 10.70 -7.27
N ARG A 917 -44.95 10.98 -7.29
CA ARG A 917 -44.41 12.16 -7.99
C ARG A 917 -44.61 12.08 -9.51
N ALA A 918 -44.38 10.93 -10.14
CA ALA A 918 -44.55 10.78 -11.59
C ALA A 918 -46.01 10.76 -12.05
N LYS A 919 -46.97 10.39 -11.19
CA LYS A 919 -48.40 10.61 -11.45
C LYS A 919 -48.74 12.10 -11.39
N ASN A 920 -48.34 12.80 -10.33
CA ASN A 920 -48.61 14.24 -10.17
C ASN A 920 -48.01 15.07 -11.32
N ASN A 921 -46.79 14.74 -11.75
CA ASN A 921 -46.09 15.41 -12.85
C ASN A 921 -46.42 14.80 -14.22
N LYS A 922 -47.45 13.95 -14.33
CA LYS A 922 -47.92 13.23 -15.54
C LYS A 922 -46.91 12.27 -16.21
N PHE A 923 -45.63 12.27 -15.85
CA PHE A 923 -44.56 11.43 -16.42
C PHE A 923 -44.66 9.91 -16.19
N HIS A 924 -45.67 9.41 -15.46
CA HIS A 924 -45.82 7.99 -15.08
C HIS A 924 -45.69 6.94 -16.21
N ASN A 925 -46.00 7.30 -17.47
CA ASN A 925 -45.90 6.40 -18.64
C ASN A 925 -44.60 6.56 -19.45
N LYS A 926 -43.65 7.40 -19.01
CA LYS A 926 -42.38 7.64 -19.72
C LYS A 926 -41.40 6.49 -19.46
N GLU A 927 -40.69 6.05 -20.50
CA GLU A 927 -39.90 4.81 -20.48
C GLU A 927 -38.87 4.76 -19.34
N SER A 928 -38.12 5.84 -19.11
CA SER A 928 -37.11 5.88 -18.05
C SER A 928 -37.69 5.76 -16.64
N VAL A 929 -38.91 6.26 -16.41
CA VAL A 929 -39.66 6.13 -15.16
C VAL A 929 -40.06 4.67 -14.95
N VAL A 930 -40.58 4.01 -16.00
CA VAL A 930 -40.95 2.59 -15.99
C VAL A 930 -39.71 1.71 -15.77
N TYR A 931 -38.59 2.01 -16.44
CA TYR A 931 -37.32 1.31 -16.28
C TYR A 931 -36.80 1.40 -14.83
N PHE A 932 -36.78 2.61 -14.25
CA PHE A 932 -36.30 2.82 -12.88
C PHE A 932 -37.21 2.14 -11.84
N TYR A 933 -38.53 2.24 -12.02
CA TYR A 933 -39.53 1.54 -11.20
C TYR A 933 -39.37 0.00 -11.25
N ASN A 934 -39.08 -0.55 -12.43
CA ASN A 934 -38.80 -1.98 -12.60
C ASN A 934 -37.46 -2.37 -11.93
N ARG A 935 -36.43 -1.52 -11.98
CA ARG A 935 -35.15 -1.74 -11.29
C ARG A 935 -35.28 -1.72 -9.75
N LEU A 936 -36.09 -0.82 -9.19
CA LEU A 936 -36.45 -0.83 -7.76
C LEU A 936 -37.14 -2.14 -7.33
N SER A 937 -37.83 -2.81 -8.27
CA SER A 937 -38.54 -4.07 -8.01
C SER A 937 -37.67 -5.31 -8.16
N MET A 938 -36.37 -5.19 -8.44
CA MET A 938 -35.42 -6.30 -8.49
C MET A 938 -34.73 -6.53 -7.15
N LYS A 939 -34.79 -7.77 -6.64
CA LYS A 939 -33.99 -8.23 -5.50
C LYS A 939 -32.49 -8.08 -5.77
N ASN A 940 -31.71 -7.75 -4.75
CA ASN A 940 -30.25 -7.58 -4.87
C ASN A 940 -29.60 -8.90 -5.35
N ARG A 941 -28.76 -8.80 -6.38
CA ARG A 941 -27.85 -9.89 -6.77
C ARG A 941 -26.61 -9.80 -5.89
N THR A 942 -26.13 -10.92 -5.38
CA THR A 942 -24.81 -11.04 -4.76
C THR A 942 -23.74 -10.95 -5.85
N VAL A 943 -23.12 -9.78 -6.02
CA VAL A 943 -22.11 -9.54 -7.07
C VAL A 943 -20.70 -9.70 -6.51
N THR A 944 -20.10 -10.87 -6.69
CA THR A 944 -18.69 -11.16 -6.38
C THR A 944 -17.74 -10.62 -7.47
N THR A 945 -17.66 -9.29 -7.62
CA THR A 945 -16.77 -8.63 -8.58
C THR A 945 -15.37 -8.38 -8.02
N VAL A 946 -14.50 -9.39 -8.13
CA VAL A 946 -13.04 -9.24 -7.90
C VAL A 946 -12.40 -8.45 -9.05
N VAL A 947 -12.59 -7.14 -9.07
CA VAL A 947 -11.90 -6.22 -10.00
C VAL A 947 -10.53 -5.86 -9.42
N LYS A 948 -9.53 -6.71 -9.68
CA LYS A 948 -8.11 -6.38 -9.43
C LYS A 948 -7.61 -5.32 -10.43
N LYS A 949 -8.00 -4.06 -10.25
CA LYS A 949 -7.19 -2.93 -10.75
C LYS A 949 -6.10 -2.63 -9.72
N ALA A 950 -4.87 -2.43 -10.19
CA ALA A 950 -3.75 -2.03 -9.33
C ALA A 950 -4.08 -0.67 -8.69
N LYS A 951 -4.01 -0.58 -7.36
CA LYS A 951 -4.11 0.71 -6.67
C LYS A 951 -2.84 1.52 -6.97
N PRO A 952 -2.92 2.80 -7.38
CA PRO A 952 -1.75 3.65 -7.42
C PRO A 952 -1.13 3.76 -6.02
N LYS A 953 0.20 3.80 -5.94
CA LYS A 953 0.93 3.95 -4.67
C LYS A 953 0.55 5.29 -4.05
N ARG A 954 -0.07 5.26 -2.87
CA ARG A 954 -0.57 6.46 -2.19
C ARG A 954 0.60 7.29 -1.62
N PRO A 955 0.72 8.60 -1.95
CA PRO A 955 1.57 9.51 -1.20
C PRO A 955 1.06 9.71 0.24
N PRO A 956 1.84 10.35 1.14
CA PRO A 956 1.37 10.68 2.49
C PRO A 956 0.10 11.55 2.48
N LYS A 957 -0.69 11.45 3.56
CA LYS A 957 -2.06 12.01 3.66
C LYS A 957 -2.10 13.52 3.36
N LEU A 958 -3.01 13.89 2.46
CA LEU A 958 -3.17 15.22 1.87
C LEU A 958 -3.45 16.40 2.81
N VAL A 959 -3.78 16.16 4.08
CA VAL A 959 -4.19 17.21 5.02
C VAL A 959 -3.37 17.11 6.32
N PRO A 960 -2.58 18.16 6.67
CA PRO A 960 -1.86 18.21 7.94
C PRO A 960 -2.78 18.03 9.14
N LYS A 961 -2.32 17.34 10.20
CA LYS A 961 -3.10 17.09 11.43
C LYS A 961 -3.69 18.39 12.03
N GLN A 962 -2.97 19.51 11.90
CA GLN A 962 -3.40 20.83 12.36
C GLN A 962 -4.61 21.37 11.58
N LEU A 963 -4.67 21.16 10.25
CA LEU A 963 -5.83 21.57 9.46
C LEU A 963 -7.09 20.82 9.91
N LYS A 964 -7.03 19.51 10.15
CA LYS A 964 -8.20 18.72 10.60
C LYS A 964 -8.79 19.23 11.92
N VAL A 965 -7.94 19.63 12.86
CA VAL A 965 -8.36 20.24 14.14
C VAL A 965 -9.02 21.61 13.95
N GLN A 966 -8.68 22.37 12.90
CA GLN A 966 -9.33 23.65 12.59
C GLN A 966 -10.62 23.49 11.76
N ILE A 967 -10.62 22.57 10.80
CA ILE A 967 -11.77 22.05 10.05
C ILE A 967 -12.91 21.71 11.03
N GLU A 968 -12.62 20.95 12.10
CA GLU A 968 -13.58 20.70 13.19
C GLU A 968 -14.05 21.96 13.95
N LYS A 969 -13.18 22.96 14.18
CA LYS A 969 -13.54 24.19 14.90
C LYS A 969 -14.48 25.07 14.07
N VAL A 970 -14.21 25.22 12.76
CA VAL A 970 -15.09 25.96 11.84
C VAL A 970 -16.45 25.24 11.71
N ALA A 971 -16.46 23.91 11.63
CA ALA A 971 -17.70 23.12 11.65
C ALA A 971 -18.54 23.37 12.92
N LYS A 972 -17.88 23.46 14.09
CA LYS A 972 -18.52 23.76 15.39
C LYS A 972 -19.05 25.20 15.48
N SER A 973 -18.54 26.15 14.69
CA SER A 973 -19.14 27.49 14.55
C SER A 973 -20.37 27.49 13.63
N GLN A 974 -20.27 26.90 12.42
CA GLN A 974 -21.39 26.85 11.47
C GLN A 974 -22.61 26.11 12.03
N LYS A 975 -22.41 25.04 12.83
CA LYS A 975 -23.52 24.38 13.56
C LYS A 975 -24.18 25.26 14.64
N LYS A 976 -23.46 26.21 15.25
CA LYS A 976 -24.03 27.15 16.24
C LYS A 976 -24.91 28.22 15.62
N ASP A 977 -24.52 28.75 14.47
CA ASP A 977 -25.30 29.81 13.82
C ASP A 977 -26.61 29.26 13.22
N LEU A 978 -26.57 28.04 12.67
CA LEU A 978 -27.77 27.29 12.27
C LEU A 978 -28.71 26.92 13.43
N GLN A 979 -28.20 26.80 14.67
CA GLN A 979 -29.05 26.60 15.86
C GLN A 979 -29.71 27.91 16.31
N LYS A 980 -29.01 29.05 16.24
CA LYS A 980 -29.60 30.38 16.55
C LYS A 980 -30.68 30.79 15.55
N GLY A 981 -30.61 30.34 14.31
CA GLY A 981 -31.64 30.59 13.29
C GLY A 981 -32.99 29.91 13.53
N LYS A 982 -33.10 28.95 14.47
CA LYS A 982 -34.32 28.16 14.70
C LYS A 982 -35.19 28.62 15.88
N SER A 983 -34.82 29.68 16.59
CA SER A 983 -35.55 30.17 17.77
C SER A 983 -36.23 31.53 17.57
N ARG A 984 -37.13 31.63 16.58
CA ARG A 984 -38.15 32.70 16.44
C ARG A 984 -39.26 32.25 15.48
N SER A 985 -40.34 31.72 16.06
CA SER A 985 -41.61 31.46 15.36
C SER A 985 -42.45 32.74 15.26
N PRO A 986 -43.15 33.01 14.14
CA PRO A 986 -44.04 34.16 13.99
C PRO A 986 -45.43 33.91 14.58
N SER A 987 -46.11 34.96 15.05
CA SER A 987 -47.51 34.91 15.51
C SER A 987 -48.16 36.29 15.51
N GLY A 988 -49.39 36.40 14.98
CA GLY A 988 -50.32 37.49 15.34
C GLY A 988 -50.26 38.79 14.51
N SER A 989 -50.95 38.79 13.36
CA SER A 989 -52.00 39.76 12.94
C SER A 989 -52.01 41.24 13.40
N GLU A 990 -52.36 42.12 12.44
CA GLU A 990 -53.10 43.41 12.60
C GLU A 990 -52.34 44.60 13.26
N THR A 991 -52.45 45.87 12.83
CA THR A 991 -53.41 46.57 11.93
C THR A 991 -52.75 47.55 10.92
N THR A 992 -53.57 48.17 10.06
CA THR A 992 -53.26 49.26 9.12
C THR A 992 -52.75 50.57 9.74
N ASN A 993 -51.99 51.36 8.96
CA ASN A 993 -52.25 52.80 8.77
C ASN A 993 -51.60 53.39 7.51
N LEU A 994 -52.19 54.45 6.94
CA LEU A 994 -51.69 55.21 5.78
C LEU A 994 -51.19 56.61 6.19
N SER A 995 -50.07 57.04 5.59
CA SER A 995 -49.63 58.44 5.39
C SER A 995 -48.39 58.39 4.48
N LEU A 996 -48.38 58.73 3.17
CA LEU A 996 -48.94 59.87 2.43
C LEU A 996 -48.22 61.20 2.75
N LEU A 997 -47.35 61.65 1.82
CA LEU A 997 -46.88 63.01 1.48
C LEU A 997 -45.62 62.89 0.58
N THR A 998 -45.75 63.10 -0.74
CA THR A 998 -45.26 64.27 -1.53
C THR A 998 -43.74 64.48 -1.47
N ILE A 999 -43.00 64.18 -2.55
CA ILE A 999 -42.78 65.05 -3.74
C ILE A 999 -41.93 66.28 -3.42
N HIS A 1000 -40.76 66.36 -4.05
CA HIS A 1000 -40.28 67.60 -4.67
C HIS A 1000 -39.43 67.24 -5.89
N ASP A 1001 -39.84 67.75 -7.06
CA ASP A 1001 -39.01 67.80 -8.26
C ASP A 1001 -38.10 69.04 -8.24
N GLU A 1002 -36.96 68.97 -8.94
CA GLU A 1002 -36.27 70.03 -9.71
C GLU A 1002 -34.85 69.53 -10.10
N SER A 1003 -34.26 69.80 -11.28
CA SER A 1003 -34.75 69.94 -12.66
C SER A 1003 -33.55 70.20 -13.61
N GLY A 1004 -33.47 69.51 -14.75
CA GLY A 1004 -32.66 69.92 -15.92
C GLY A 1004 -31.13 69.65 -15.91
N ASP A 1005 -30.42 69.71 -17.06
CA ASP A 1005 -30.94 69.69 -18.45
C ASP A 1005 -29.85 69.38 -19.52
N ASN A 1006 -30.30 68.95 -20.71
CA ASN A 1006 -29.67 68.97 -22.06
C ASN A 1006 -28.40 68.16 -22.46
N GLY A 1007 -28.37 67.77 -23.75
CA GLY A 1007 -27.22 67.25 -24.54
C GLY A 1007 -27.04 65.72 -24.53
N GLN A 1008 -27.47 64.89 -25.49
CA GLN A 1008 -27.98 65.00 -26.88
C GLN A 1008 -26.92 64.89 -28.03
N ILE A 1009 -27.26 64.04 -29.04
CA ILE A 1009 -26.79 63.97 -30.47
C ILE A 1009 -25.76 62.89 -30.87
N SER A 1010 -26.13 62.12 -31.94
CA SER A 1010 -25.36 61.26 -32.89
C SER A 1010 -24.51 60.09 -32.34
N GLU A 1011 -24.58 58.84 -32.80
CA GLU A 1011 -24.70 58.23 -34.15
C GLU A 1011 -23.50 58.45 -35.08
N PHE A 1012 -22.77 57.37 -35.42
CA PHE A 1012 -22.27 57.10 -36.77
C PHE A 1012 -21.83 55.63 -36.89
N ASP A 1013 -22.19 54.96 -37.98
CA ASP A 1013 -21.68 53.65 -38.37
C ASP A 1013 -20.33 53.77 -39.11
N SER A 1014 -19.47 52.73 -39.04
CA SER A 1014 -18.92 52.03 -40.22
C SER A 1014 -17.76 51.07 -39.86
N ASP A 1015 -18.01 49.77 -40.04
CA ASP A 1015 -17.23 48.81 -40.85
C ASP A 1015 -15.71 48.54 -40.73
N GLU A 1016 -15.41 47.30 -41.17
CA GLU A 1016 -14.19 46.73 -41.74
C GLU A 1016 -13.03 46.18 -40.85
N GLU A 1017 -12.41 45.15 -41.42
CA GLU A 1017 -11.56 44.13 -40.78
C GLU A 1017 -10.06 44.44 -40.95
N VAL A 1018 -9.24 44.10 -39.94
CA VAL A 1018 -8.01 43.26 -40.04
C VAL A 1018 -7.79 42.53 -38.71
#